data_AF-A0A9D7LF95-F1
#
_entry.id   AF-A0A9D7LF95-F1
#
_cell.length_a   1.000
_cell.length_b   1.000
_cell.length_c   1.000
_cell.angle_alpha   90.00
_cell.angle_beta   90.00
_cell.angle_gamma   90.00
#
_symmetry.space_group_name_H-M   'P 1'
#
loop_
_entity.id
_entity.type
_entity.pdbx_description
1 polymer ?
#
loop_
_entity_poly.entity_id
_entity_poly.type
_entity_poly.pdbx_seq_one_letter_code
_entity_poly.pdbx_strand_id
1 'polypeptide(L)'
;MTLLPSAISVAAPVQKPNDDWAAPGEPRPALKVGETLPPRIRTPQFPLKDRRTLHSEAEIALARDNVARFPAAKRVAEEIIADADYWVDWTDEALRDLIVTAEVPRSFEVCPEGCPVHGRKVFELTGKFYPWIVDPKKPFQVTCPVGGETYPGNDYGRFYRSGFKDRTGLDQPYADDGRGWVAPDGQRYWFVAHWHHWVWTQHPTSPHPNIMRGLAALGRAWLLTGDPRYAHKAAVLLHRTAEVYPNMDHESQSRYGELMAAKDGSRYSGKIINAIWETYFVAQLAETYDAIWETIDGDAALQAFTGKGGRDLRAFIEANVIEDGIDAIYERRARGNYGMHQRALLIAAIVRQHGDNARYLNDLLDKPEGASYLGIRRALYGLVWRDGQPFESPEYNSLWVQNLTAVTSLLPKLGVDVSTLPRLRRLYDAPLAAIAIGRHTPALGDTSSVYGGVVGEAPSVYQQAFRTYGDPRYAAFLAAFGGAGDGGFRDFASLQHPPLEAAVAPPADRRVTPQRSRLLSGFGLALLNDPADETAVSLYFGQHVSHFHFDRLHFDLFARGWPLTPDLGYPDAMNIYVPGVWTWSVNTIAHNTVTVDAAAQPGNAPGVVELFADAGWVRGVEVSAAGTYPQCADYRRGLVLVDAPGGGRYLVDFFNVTGGRQHDYSLHGPPGTSRLADDAWSAPAPGTLAGEKVQLGELYDDPAMAAAGPTQGYFEYRGSGFQHLFNVQRRTGGDAVVDYVHEKDPAAALRIRVLAAPGLSLMAADARVSPVKNPHLLKYLIARHAAPEGDGLLRSEFVSVLEPHAPGEALMTAATRLTVAGGGRALLLTHANGESDIVIHDPAGSAKTVATARGPVTTDARLAVVRLSADGRAARVFFAGGSGLGFAGQSWELSAASASVTGEVVAVDPAKSEFRLRLGGAKAAGDIPAALRTVPPAGRFAGRVVTLGNGFARTAHTLMAAHQDGDELVLTLQDDLLAGLMRVTAVAGSRLETRAQLPFAPSYVGATVYDDAFRPLGRIRSAELDHLILEAPPADGAALVGRDVWIGSVGPGDRLDLPAVFTWQR
;
A
#
# COMPACT_ATOMS: atom_id res chain seq x y z
N MET A 1 12.43 -7.63 5.90
CA MET A 1 11.50 -7.41 4.77
C MET A 1 12.34 -7.26 3.51
N THR A 2 12.55 -8.34 2.76
CA THR A 2 13.21 -8.30 1.45
C THR A 2 12.16 -7.92 0.41
N LEU A 3 12.15 -6.65 0.00
CA LEU A 3 11.17 -6.04 -0.91
C LEU A 3 11.82 -5.79 -2.27
N LEU A 4 11.22 -6.23 -3.37
CA LEU A 4 11.60 -6.00 -4.79
C LEU A 4 10.40 -5.41 -5.56
N PRO A 5 10.56 -4.92 -6.81
CA PRO A 5 9.89 -3.73 -7.31
C PRO A 5 8.38 -3.76 -7.45
N SER A 6 7.85 -2.56 -7.25
CA SER A 6 6.74 -1.96 -8.00
C SER A 6 6.92 -2.12 -9.50
N ALA A 7 6.18 -3.07 -10.09
CA ALA A 7 5.82 -3.02 -11.50
C ALA A 7 4.51 -2.23 -11.63
N ILE A 8 4.59 -0.89 -11.58
CA ILE A 8 3.44 -0.05 -11.92
C ILE A 8 3.35 0.07 -13.45
N SER A 9 2.32 -0.57 -13.99
CA SER A 9 1.59 -0.24 -15.22
C SER A 9 2.34 -0.33 -16.55
N VAL A 10 1.95 -1.28 -17.39
CA VAL A 10 1.77 -1.04 -18.84
C VAL A 10 0.49 -1.77 -19.23
N ALA A 11 -0.62 -1.03 -19.35
CA ALA A 11 -1.49 -1.28 -20.50
C ALA A 11 -0.68 -0.86 -21.73
N ALA A 12 -0.71 -1.65 -22.81
CA ALA A 12 -0.06 -1.43 -24.12
C ALA A 12 0.54 -0.01 -24.35
N PRO A 13 1.75 0.12 -24.91
CA PRO A 13 2.64 1.27 -24.75
C PRO A 13 2.03 2.58 -25.28
N VAL A 14 1.22 3.23 -24.44
CA VAL A 14 1.18 4.68 -24.42
C VAL A 14 2.43 5.06 -23.64
N GLN A 15 3.37 5.70 -24.33
CA GLN A 15 4.54 6.29 -23.71
C GLN A 15 4.03 7.18 -22.56
N LYS A 16 4.20 6.73 -21.31
CA LYS A 16 3.73 7.48 -20.14
C LYS A 16 4.46 8.82 -20.18
N PRO A 17 3.74 9.94 -20.32
CA PRO A 17 4.40 11.23 -20.37
C PRO A 17 5.11 11.47 -19.04
N ASN A 18 6.34 11.99 -19.11
CA ASN A 18 7.17 12.30 -17.96
C ASN A 18 7.56 11.10 -17.06
N ASP A 19 7.53 9.88 -17.60
CA ASP A 19 8.00 8.69 -16.89
C ASP A 19 9.52 8.74 -16.69
N ASP A 20 9.92 8.95 -15.43
CA ASP A 20 11.30 8.90 -14.98
C ASP A 20 11.67 7.61 -14.23
N TRP A 21 10.76 6.63 -14.24
CA TRP A 21 11.01 5.27 -13.77
C TRP A 21 11.83 4.47 -14.79
N ALA A 22 11.55 4.52 -16.08
CA ALA A 22 12.42 3.82 -17.04
C ALA A 22 13.70 4.64 -17.30
N ALA A 23 14.85 3.96 -17.45
CA ALA A 23 16.01 4.59 -18.05
C ALA A 23 15.73 4.81 -19.55
N PRO A 24 15.95 6.00 -20.12
CA PRO A 24 15.63 6.27 -21.53
C PRO A 24 16.61 5.60 -22.49
N GLY A 25 16.18 5.32 -23.72
CA GLY A 25 17.02 4.77 -24.80
C GLY A 25 16.95 3.24 -24.95
N GLU A 26 17.77 2.71 -25.86
CA GLU A 26 17.85 1.28 -26.17
C GLU A 26 18.56 0.49 -25.05
N PRO A 27 18.16 -0.78 -24.81
CA PRO A 27 18.85 -1.67 -23.88
C PRO A 27 20.33 -1.84 -24.21
N ARG A 28 21.14 -1.90 -23.16
CA ARG A 28 22.58 -2.19 -23.30
C ARG A 28 22.79 -3.67 -23.65
N PRO A 29 23.64 -3.99 -24.65
CA PRO A 29 23.95 -5.37 -24.98
C PRO A 29 24.51 -6.13 -23.78
N ALA A 30 24.12 -7.40 -23.65
CA ALA A 30 24.65 -8.27 -22.60
C ALA A 30 26.15 -8.53 -22.80
N LEU A 31 26.90 -8.46 -21.71
CA LEU A 31 28.35 -8.72 -21.71
C LEU A 31 28.62 -10.20 -22.07
N LYS A 32 29.53 -10.50 -22.99
CA LYS A 32 29.74 -11.90 -23.40
C LYS A 32 30.61 -12.66 -22.40
N VAL A 33 30.44 -13.99 -22.32
CA VAL A 33 31.33 -14.85 -21.52
C VAL A 33 32.77 -14.70 -22.01
N GLY A 34 33.68 -14.37 -21.09
CA GLY A 34 35.09 -14.15 -21.39
C GLY A 34 35.44 -12.76 -21.96
N GLU A 35 34.45 -11.91 -22.20
CA GLU A 35 34.70 -10.49 -22.45
C GLU A 35 35.16 -9.82 -21.16
N THR A 36 36.31 -9.14 -21.18
CA THR A 36 36.85 -8.43 -20.02
C THR A 36 36.81 -6.93 -20.26
N LEU A 37 36.29 -6.18 -19.29
CA LEU A 37 36.22 -4.72 -19.36
C LEU A 37 37.51 -4.11 -18.80
N PRO A 38 38.10 -3.09 -19.46
CA PRO A 38 39.23 -2.38 -18.88
C PRO A 38 38.80 -1.70 -17.56
N PRO A 39 39.67 -1.63 -16.54
CA PRO A 39 39.36 -0.92 -15.30
C PRO A 39 38.98 0.54 -15.58
N ARG A 40 37.84 0.98 -15.04
CA ARG A 40 37.44 2.39 -15.05
C ARG A 40 37.85 3.03 -13.73
N ILE A 41 38.86 3.89 -13.78
CA ILE A 41 39.35 4.63 -12.62
C ILE A 41 38.96 6.10 -12.77
N ARG A 42 38.26 6.62 -11.78
CA ARG A 42 37.80 8.01 -11.68
C ARG A 42 38.75 8.81 -10.80
N THR A 43 38.85 10.11 -11.09
CA THR A 43 39.51 11.12 -10.25
C THR A 43 38.44 11.96 -9.55
N PRO A 44 38.63 12.37 -8.28
CA PRO A 44 37.64 13.19 -7.58
C PRO A 44 37.33 14.47 -8.36
N GLN A 45 36.04 14.76 -8.52
CA GLN A 45 35.57 15.99 -9.17
C GLN A 45 35.60 17.19 -8.21
N PHE A 46 35.53 16.93 -6.90
CA PHE A 46 35.49 17.97 -5.87
C PHE A 46 36.67 17.81 -4.86
N PRO A 47 36.96 18.83 -4.03
CA PRO A 47 37.93 18.69 -2.94
C PRO A 47 37.59 17.52 -2.01
N LEU A 48 38.58 16.78 -1.52
CA LEU A 48 38.35 15.65 -0.61
C LEU A 48 37.69 16.11 0.69
N LYS A 49 36.87 15.23 1.27
CA LYS A 49 36.27 15.42 2.59
C LYS A 49 37.34 15.66 3.66
N ASP A 50 37.07 16.57 4.60
CA ASP A 50 38.02 16.97 5.65
C ASP A 50 37.61 16.57 7.08
N ARG A 51 36.41 16.01 7.25
CA ARG A 51 35.89 15.49 8.54
C ARG A 51 34.72 14.53 8.34
N ARG A 52 34.44 13.69 9.34
CA ARG A 52 33.18 12.92 9.45
C ARG A 52 31.97 13.86 9.57
N THR A 53 30.86 13.54 8.90
CA THR A 53 29.70 14.45 8.78
C THR A 53 28.34 13.85 9.17
N LEU A 54 28.16 12.53 9.13
CA LEU A 54 26.88 11.90 9.49
C LEU A 54 26.74 11.76 11.00
N HIS A 55 27.81 11.40 11.70
CA HIS A 55 27.79 11.15 13.13
C HIS A 55 28.77 12.06 13.86
N SER A 56 28.23 12.95 14.69
CA SER A 56 29.00 13.82 15.59
C SER A 56 29.60 13.02 16.75
N GLU A 57 30.67 13.54 17.35
CA GLU A 57 31.25 12.99 18.58
C GLU A 57 30.21 12.87 19.71
N ALA A 58 29.28 13.84 19.80
CA ALA A 58 28.22 13.83 20.80
C ALA A 58 27.21 12.69 20.57
N GLU A 59 26.79 12.44 19.32
CA GLU A 59 25.90 11.32 18.98
C GLU A 59 26.57 9.97 19.26
N ILE A 60 27.88 9.85 18.99
CA ILE A 60 28.66 8.63 19.26
C ILE A 60 28.83 8.39 20.77
N ALA A 61 29.19 9.44 21.52
CA ALA A 61 29.30 9.37 22.98
C ALA A 61 27.96 8.96 23.61
N LEU A 62 26.85 9.56 23.16
CA LEU A 62 25.52 9.20 23.63
C LEU A 62 25.16 7.75 23.29
N ALA A 63 25.51 7.26 22.09
CA ALA A 63 25.32 5.86 21.72
C ALA A 63 26.07 4.91 22.67
N ARG A 64 27.33 5.20 22.98
CA ARG A 64 28.14 4.42 23.94
C ARG A 64 27.56 4.47 25.35
N ASP A 65 27.11 5.64 25.80
CA ASP A 65 26.46 5.81 27.10
C ASP A 65 25.16 5.02 27.19
N ASN A 66 24.35 5.05 26.13
CA ASN A 66 23.11 4.27 26.05
C ASN A 66 23.41 2.77 26.10
N VAL A 67 24.39 2.28 25.33
CA VAL A 67 24.84 0.88 25.36
C VAL A 67 25.31 0.46 26.75
N ALA A 68 25.99 1.33 27.49
CA ALA A 68 26.43 1.05 28.85
C ALA A 68 25.27 1.00 29.86
N ARG A 69 24.18 1.73 29.62
CA ARG A 69 23.08 1.92 30.57
C ARG A 69 21.87 1.02 30.34
N PHE A 70 21.55 0.72 29.09
CA PHE A 70 20.27 0.13 28.68
C PHE A 70 20.45 -1.28 28.10
N PRO A 71 19.81 -2.31 28.68
CA PRO A 71 19.92 -3.69 28.18
C PRO A 71 19.54 -3.86 26.71
N ALA A 72 18.51 -3.17 26.21
CA ALA A 72 18.14 -3.24 24.80
C ALA A 72 19.17 -2.58 23.89
N ALA A 73 19.72 -1.42 24.30
CA ALA A 73 20.81 -0.77 23.58
C ALA A 73 22.04 -1.68 23.49
N LYS A 74 22.37 -2.34 24.60
CA LYS A 74 23.47 -3.31 24.66
C LYS A 74 23.27 -4.47 23.68
N ARG A 75 22.07 -5.05 23.60
CA ARG A 75 21.77 -6.12 22.63
C ARG A 75 21.97 -5.66 21.18
N VAL A 76 21.50 -4.46 20.83
CA VAL A 76 21.72 -3.89 19.48
C VAL A 76 23.22 -3.76 19.18
N ALA A 77 24.02 -3.28 20.13
CA ALA A 77 25.46 -3.18 19.95
C ALA A 77 26.14 -4.55 19.84
N GLU A 78 25.76 -5.53 20.67
CA GLU A 78 26.27 -6.91 20.63
C GLU A 78 25.96 -7.59 19.29
N GLU A 79 24.75 -7.40 18.74
CA GLU A 79 24.38 -7.90 17.41
C GLU A 79 25.24 -7.27 16.30
N ILE A 80 25.45 -5.95 16.33
CA ILE A 80 26.32 -5.24 15.40
C ILE A 80 27.76 -5.75 15.48
N ILE A 81 28.28 -5.94 16.70
CA ILE A 81 29.65 -6.41 16.94
C ILE A 81 29.80 -7.87 16.47
N ALA A 82 28.84 -8.74 16.76
CA ALA A 82 28.87 -10.13 16.31
C ALA A 82 28.85 -10.24 14.78
N ASP A 83 28.04 -9.42 14.11
CA ASP A 83 28.05 -9.32 12.66
C ASP A 83 29.39 -8.80 12.12
N ALA A 84 30.03 -7.85 12.80
CA ALA A 84 31.32 -7.29 12.42
C ALA A 84 32.47 -8.31 12.61
N ASP A 85 32.46 -9.05 13.73
CA ASP A 85 33.45 -10.06 14.07
C ASP A 85 33.55 -11.16 13.01
N TYR A 86 32.41 -11.54 12.40
CA TYR A 86 32.39 -12.46 11.26
C TYR A 86 33.35 -12.05 10.13
N TRP A 87 33.50 -10.74 9.88
CA TRP A 87 34.36 -10.20 8.82
C TRP A 87 35.78 -9.91 9.29
N VAL A 88 35.98 -9.67 10.59
CA VAL A 88 37.31 -9.50 11.19
C VAL A 88 38.17 -10.75 11.05
N ASP A 89 37.54 -11.93 11.13
CA ASP A 89 38.20 -13.23 10.99
C ASP A 89 38.76 -13.51 9.58
N TRP A 90 38.43 -12.69 8.58
CA TRP A 90 38.91 -12.87 7.21
C TRP A 90 40.29 -12.24 7.00
N THR A 91 41.13 -12.84 6.16
CA THR A 91 42.32 -12.15 5.66
C THR A 91 41.94 -11.06 4.66
N ASP A 92 42.81 -10.07 4.47
CA ASP A 92 42.53 -8.95 3.56
C ASP A 92 42.43 -9.43 2.11
N GLU A 93 43.25 -10.42 1.73
CA GLU A 93 43.18 -11.07 0.42
C GLU A 93 41.85 -11.78 0.22
N ALA A 94 41.35 -12.49 1.23
CA ALA A 94 40.08 -13.21 1.14
C ALA A 94 38.89 -12.25 1.01
N LEU A 95 38.90 -11.12 1.73
CA LEU A 95 37.88 -10.07 1.58
C LEU A 95 37.95 -9.41 0.20
N ARG A 96 39.17 -9.15 -0.29
CA ARG A 96 39.37 -8.59 -1.62
C ARG A 96 38.85 -9.53 -2.71
N ASP A 97 39.16 -10.82 -2.61
CA ASP A 97 38.81 -11.81 -3.63
C ASP A 97 37.34 -12.22 -3.60
N LEU A 98 36.63 -11.96 -2.49
CA LEU A 98 35.18 -12.12 -2.40
C LEU A 98 34.42 -11.19 -3.35
N ILE A 99 34.92 -9.96 -3.52
CA ILE A 99 34.34 -8.96 -4.44
C ILE A 99 34.90 -9.19 -5.84
N VAL A 100 34.04 -9.72 -6.71
CA VAL A 100 34.38 -10.07 -8.08
C VAL A 100 34.15 -8.91 -9.05
N THR A 101 34.69 -9.03 -10.25
CA THR A 101 34.60 -8.01 -11.30
C THR A 101 33.28 -8.10 -12.08
N ALA A 102 33.03 -7.09 -12.92
CA ALA A 102 31.77 -6.90 -13.64
C ALA A 102 31.42 -8.03 -14.64
N GLU A 103 32.40 -8.84 -15.02
CA GLU A 103 32.27 -9.98 -15.92
C GLU A 103 31.47 -11.14 -15.32
N VAL A 104 31.34 -11.21 -13.99
CA VAL A 104 30.48 -12.20 -13.34
C VAL A 104 29.04 -11.65 -13.31
N PRO A 105 28.06 -12.33 -13.94
CA PRO A 105 26.70 -11.80 -14.02
C PRO A 105 25.94 -11.92 -12.69
N ARG A 106 24.73 -11.34 -12.63
CA ARG A 106 23.83 -11.35 -11.46
C ARG A 106 22.46 -11.93 -11.80
N SER A 107 21.84 -12.63 -10.85
CA SER A 107 20.45 -13.08 -10.94
C SER A 107 19.83 -13.21 -9.55
N PHE A 108 18.73 -12.53 -9.24
CA PHE A 108 18.08 -12.71 -7.93
C PHE A 108 17.42 -14.09 -7.77
N GLU A 109 17.24 -14.86 -8.85
CA GLU A 109 16.61 -16.19 -8.84
C GLU A 109 17.46 -17.17 -9.67
N VAL A 110 17.61 -18.41 -9.20
CA VAL A 110 18.28 -19.47 -9.96
C VAL A 110 17.42 -19.93 -11.14
N CYS A 111 16.19 -20.32 -10.88
CA CYS A 111 15.22 -20.85 -11.85
C CYS A 111 13.79 -20.82 -11.25
N PRO A 112 12.76 -20.38 -12.00
CA PRO A 112 11.35 -20.44 -11.55
C PRO A 112 10.83 -21.85 -11.25
N GLU A 113 11.42 -22.88 -11.86
CA GLU A 113 11.07 -24.29 -11.61
C GLU A 113 11.72 -24.86 -10.34
N GLY A 114 12.57 -24.09 -9.67
CA GLY A 114 13.21 -24.47 -8.41
C GLY A 114 14.56 -25.15 -8.60
N CYS A 115 14.75 -26.31 -7.97
CA CYS A 115 16.00 -27.09 -8.04
C CYS A 115 15.95 -28.09 -9.21
N PRO A 116 17.07 -28.31 -9.95
CA PRO A 116 17.08 -29.26 -11.06
C PRO A 116 16.88 -30.72 -10.63
N VAL A 117 17.02 -31.04 -9.35
CA VAL A 117 16.78 -32.37 -8.77
C VAL A 117 15.46 -32.41 -8.00
N HIS A 118 15.18 -31.39 -7.18
CA HIS A 118 14.05 -31.37 -6.25
C HIS A 118 12.85 -30.55 -6.74
N GLY A 119 12.94 -29.95 -7.94
CA GLY A 119 11.92 -29.09 -8.54
C GLY A 119 11.45 -28.00 -7.58
N ARG A 120 10.13 -27.77 -7.57
CA ARG A 120 9.47 -26.73 -6.75
C ARG A 120 9.48 -27.00 -5.25
N LYS A 121 9.94 -28.18 -4.79
CA LYS A 121 9.98 -28.52 -3.36
C LYS A 121 10.80 -27.53 -2.53
N VAL A 122 11.79 -26.87 -3.14
CA VAL A 122 12.60 -25.83 -2.50
C VAL A 122 11.76 -24.64 -2.01
N PHE A 123 10.73 -24.24 -2.75
CA PHE A 123 9.84 -23.14 -2.38
C PHE A 123 8.89 -23.57 -1.27
N GLU A 124 8.32 -24.78 -1.37
CA GLU A 124 7.43 -25.35 -0.36
C GLU A 124 8.13 -25.54 0.99
N LEU A 125 9.38 -26.03 0.98
CA LEU A 125 10.15 -26.30 2.20
C LEU A 125 10.50 -25.00 2.94
N THR A 126 10.93 -23.99 2.19
CA THR A 126 11.39 -22.73 2.79
C THR A 126 10.24 -21.75 3.05
N GLY A 127 9.11 -21.91 2.35
CA GLY A 127 8.04 -20.93 2.31
C GLY A 127 8.49 -19.58 1.75
N LYS A 128 9.61 -19.54 1.01
CA LYS A 128 10.21 -18.31 0.47
C LYS A 128 10.31 -18.37 -1.05
N PHE A 129 10.14 -17.21 -1.66
CA PHE A 129 10.32 -17.02 -3.09
C PHE A 129 11.80 -17.13 -3.53
N TYR A 130 12.76 -16.84 -2.65
CA TYR A 130 14.20 -17.04 -2.87
C TYR A 130 14.70 -18.14 -1.93
N PRO A 131 14.68 -19.43 -2.35
CA PRO A 131 14.85 -20.55 -1.42
C PRO A 131 16.31 -20.99 -1.22
N TRP A 132 17.23 -20.62 -2.11
CA TRP A 132 18.61 -21.12 -2.13
C TRP A 132 19.47 -20.57 -1.01
N ILE A 133 20.47 -21.32 -0.54
CA ILE A 133 21.38 -20.85 0.51
C ILE A 133 22.68 -20.34 -0.13
N VAL A 134 23.11 -19.16 0.28
CA VAL A 134 24.33 -18.47 -0.15
C VAL A 134 25.24 -18.27 1.06
N ASP A 135 26.50 -18.68 0.93
CA ASP A 135 27.54 -18.52 1.94
C ASP A 135 28.73 -17.77 1.31
N PRO A 136 29.13 -16.58 1.83
CA PRO A 136 30.32 -15.89 1.34
C PRO A 136 31.60 -16.74 1.36
N LYS A 137 31.71 -17.70 2.29
CA LYS A 137 32.87 -18.61 2.40
C LYS A 137 32.88 -19.70 1.33
N LYS A 138 31.81 -19.83 0.54
CA LYS A 138 31.70 -20.74 -0.61
C LYS A 138 31.50 -19.92 -1.90
N PRO A 139 32.54 -19.22 -2.38
CA PRO A 139 32.39 -18.31 -3.51
C PRO A 139 31.90 -19.06 -4.77
N PHE A 140 31.03 -18.39 -5.53
CA PHE A 140 30.39 -18.87 -6.76
C PHE A 140 29.41 -20.05 -6.62
N GLN A 141 29.08 -20.47 -5.39
CA GLN A 141 28.24 -21.64 -5.16
C GLN A 141 26.92 -21.30 -4.44
N VAL A 142 25.88 -22.06 -4.77
CA VAL A 142 24.58 -22.04 -4.07
C VAL A 142 24.27 -23.44 -3.54
N THR A 143 23.58 -23.53 -2.41
CA THR A 143 23.20 -24.81 -1.79
C THR A 143 21.68 -25.00 -1.85
N CYS A 144 21.23 -26.19 -2.28
CA CYS A 144 19.83 -26.57 -2.26
C CYS A 144 19.36 -26.80 -0.82
N PRO A 145 18.26 -26.16 -0.37
CA PRO A 145 17.77 -26.33 1.00
C PRO A 145 17.13 -27.71 1.25
N VAL A 146 16.83 -28.49 0.20
CA VAL A 146 16.17 -29.80 0.31
C VAL A 146 17.19 -30.92 0.52
N GLY A 147 18.15 -31.08 -0.41
CA GLY A 147 19.12 -32.17 -0.35
C GLY A 147 20.52 -31.77 0.12
N GLY A 148 20.80 -30.48 0.30
CA GLY A 148 22.11 -29.97 0.73
C GLY A 148 23.20 -29.99 -0.34
N GLU A 149 22.87 -30.40 -1.57
CA GLU A 149 23.79 -30.37 -2.71
C GLU A 149 24.17 -28.95 -3.11
N THR A 150 25.41 -28.78 -3.58
CA THR A 150 25.96 -27.50 -4.04
C THR A 150 26.03 -27.44 -5.56
N TYR A 151 25.70 -26.28 -6.12
CA TYR A 151 25.84 -25.96 -7.54
C TYR A 151 26.68 -24.70 -7.73
N PRO A 152 27.34 -24.52 -8.89
CA PRO A 152 27.37 -25.44 -10.02
C PRO A 152 28.30 -26.64 -9.78
N GLY A 153 28.26 -27.62 -10.69
CA GLY A 153 29.10 -28.83 -10.62
C GLY A 153 30.60 -28.58 -10.87
N ASN A 154 30.97 -27.45 -11.47
CA ASN A 154 32.34 -27.07 -11.82
C ASN A 154 32.96 -26.05 -10.84
N ASP A 155 34.30 -25.95 -10.83
CA ASP A 155 35.02 -24.87 -10.15
C ASP A 155 35.01 -23.59 -11.02
N TYR A 156 33.93 -22.81 -10.90
CA TYR A 156 33.84 -21.51 -11.57
C TYR A 156 34.95 -20.55 -11.14
N GLY A 157 35.42 -20.63 -9.89
CA GLY A 157 36.50 -19.78 -9.39
C GLY A 157 37.81 -19.97 -10.16
N ARG A 158 38.13 -21.21 -10.57
CA ARG A 158 39.28 -21.50 -11.44
C ARG A 158 39.12 -20.87 -12.82
N PHE A 159 37.93 -20.98 -13.42
CA PHE A 159 37.61 -20.32 -14.69
C PHE A 159 37.77 -18.80 -14.57
N TYR A 160 37.19 -18.19 -13.53
CA TYR A 160 37.29 -16.75 -13.24
C TYR A 160 38.75 -16.29 -13.07
N ARG A 161 39.52 -16.92 -12.17
CA ARG A 161 40.91 -16.53 -11.86
C ARG A 161 41.87 -16.71 -13.03
N SER A 162 41.55 -17.59 -13.98
CA SER A 162 42.32 -17.74 -15.23
C SER A 162 42.10 -16.62 -16.26
N GLY A 163 41.24 -15.66 -15.96
CA GLY A 163 40.75 -14.67 -16.93
C GLY A 163 39.82 -15.30 -17.96
N PHE A 164 38.95 -16.22 -17.53
CA PHE A 164 37.97 -16.93 -18.36
C PHE A 164 38.58 -17.80 -19.47
N LYS A 165 39.78 -18.34 -19.24
CA LYS A 165 40.50 -19.18 -20.22
C LYS A 165 40.44 -20.67 -19.89
N ASP A 166 40.48 -21.01 -18.60
CA ASP A 166 40.50 -22.39 -18.12
C ASP A 166 39.08 -22.99 -18.07
N ARG A 167 38.70 -23.67 -19.14
CA ARG A 167 37.36 -24.27 -19.32
C ARG A 167 37.22 -25.66 -18.69
N THR A 168 38.15 -26.07 -17.83
CA THR A 168 38.13 -27.41 -17.21
C THR A 168 36.82 -27.64 -16.43
N GLY A 169 36.09 -28.72 -16.75
CA GLY A 169 34.87 -29.13 -16.05
C GLY A 169 33.59 -28.46 -16.53
N LEU A 170 33.63 -27.60 -17.56
CA LEU A 170 32.42 -26.97 -18.13
C LEU A 170 31.52 -27.94 -18.93
N ASP A 171 31.96 -29.18 -19.12
CA ASP A 171 31.25 -30.30 -19.74
C ASP A 171 30.54 -31.20 -18.70
N GLN A 172 30.75 -30.97 -17.41
CA GLN A 172 30.16 -31.76 -16.33
C GLN A 172 28.67 -31.46 -16.11
N PRO A 173 27.90 -32.38 -15.50
CA PRO A 173 26.53 -32.10 -15.11
C PRO A 173 26.42 -30.86 -14.23
N TYR A 174 25.42 -30.02 -14.50
CA TYR A 174 25.16 -28.77 -13.77
C TYR A 174 26.31 -27.74 -13.84
N ALA A 175 27.20 -27.85 -14.81
CA ALA A 175 28.27 -26.87 -15.00
C ALA A 175 27.71 -25.52 -15.48
N ASP A 176 28.20 -24.44 -14.86
CA ASP A 176 27.80 -23.06 -15.11
C ASP A 176 29.05 -22.24 -15.46
N ASP A 177 29.01 -21.55 -16.61
CA ASP A 177 30.05 -20.64 -17.09
C ASP A 177 29.77 -19.17 -16.71
N GLY A 178 28.86 -18.95 -15.77
CA GLY A 178 28.35 -17.67 -15.32
C GLY A 178 26.99 -17.35 -15.92
N ARG A 179 26.71 -17.79 -17.16
CA ARG A 179 25.43 -17.50 -17.85
C ARG A 179 24.38 -18.60 -17.63
N GLY A 180 24.57 -19.44 -16.64
CA GLY A 180 23.64 -20.49 -16.22
C GLY A 180 23.78 -21.79 -17.02
N TRP A 181 23.51 -22.89 -16.33
CA TRP A 181 23.43 -24.22 -16.91
C TRP A 181 22.09 -24.42 -17.62
N VAL A 182 22.10 -24.98 -18.83
CA VAL A 182 20.87 -25.33 -19.58
C VAL A 182 20.62 -26.83 -19.42
N ALA A 183 19.47 -27.17 -18.83
CA ALA A 183 19.02 -28.52 -18.65
C ALA A 183 18.52 -29.14 -19.98
N PRO A 184 18.40 -30.48 -20.07
CA PRO A 184 17.92 -31.16 -21.29
C PRO A 184 16.51 -30.76 -21.74
N ASP A 185 15.67 -30.28 -20.83
CA ASP A 185 14.33 -29.74 -21.11
C ASP A 185 14.34 -28.29 -21.63
N GLY A 186 15.51 -27.67 -21.75
CA GLY A 186 15.70 -26.29 -22.18
C GLY A 186 15.67 -25.27 -21.05
N GLN A 187 15.37 -25.68 -19.80
CA GLN A 187 15.33 -24.78 -18.66
C GLN A 187 16.73 -24.33 -18.26
N ARG A 188 16.89 -23.03 -17.95
CA ARG A 188 18.18 -22.45 -17.54
C ARG A 188 18.23 -22.19 -16.03
N TYR A 189 19.36 -22.56 -15.41
CA TYR A 189 19.64 -22.43 -13.98
C TYR A 189 20.87 -21.54 -13.75
N TRP A 190 20.68 -20.38 -13.12
CA TRP A 190 21.69 -19.33 -12.97
C TRP A 190 22.42 -19.40 -11.61
N PHE A 191 23.16 -20.47 -11.35
CA PHE A 191 23.77 -20.74 -10.04
C PHE A 191 24.80 -19.68 -9.64
N VAL A 192 25.79 -19.43 -10.50
CA VAL A 192 26.88 -18.49 -10.21
C VAL A 192 26.35 -17.06 -10.11
N ALA A 193 25.47 -16.68 -11.02
CA ALA A 193 24.86 -15.35 -11.03
C ALA A 193 23.99 -15.10 -9.80
N HIS A 194 23.36 -16.16 -9.27
CA HIS A 194 22.58 -16.08 -8.03
C HIS A 194 23.45 -15.87 -6.80
N TRP A 195 24.52 -16.65 -6.64
CA TRP A 195 25.50 -16.39 -5.60
C TRP A 195 26.02 -14.95 -5.68
N HIS A 196 26.43 -14.49 -6.86
CA HIS A 196 26.99 -13.16 -7.03
C HIS A 196 25.99 -12.06 -6.69
N HIS A 197 24.70 -12.21 -7.02
CA HIS A 197 23.68 -11.23 -6.64
C HIS A 197 23.56 -11.08 -5.12
N TRP A 198 23.52 -12.21 -4.41
CA TRP A 198 23.16 -12.27 -3.00
C TRP A 198 24.33 -12.23 -2.02
N VAL A 199 25.57 -12.33 -2.51
CA VAL A 199 26.73 -11.98 -1.67
C VAL A 199 26.79 -10.48 -1.39
N TRP A 200 26.21 -9.64 -2.26
CA TRP A 200 26.15 -8.18 -2.08
C TRP A 200 25.05 -7.72 -1.11
N THR A 201 23.90 -8.39 -1.10
CA THR A 201 22.68 -7.92 -0.41
C THR A 201 21.98 -9.01 0.40
N GLN A 202 21.00 -8.65 1.22
CA GLN A 202 20.38 -9.56 2.18
C GLN A 202 19.52 -10.65 1.52
N HIS A 203 19.95 -11.91 1.65
CA HIS A 203 19.17 -13.09 1.25
C HIS A 203 18.20 -13.53 2.37
N PRO A 204 16.92 -13.83 2.09
CA PRO A 204 15.93 -14.15 3.12
C PRO A 204 16.06 -15.53 3.77
N THR A 205 16.72 -16.49 3.13
CA THR A 205 16.92 -17.86 3.68
C THR A 205 18.35 -18.17 4.09
N SER A 206 19.31 -17.29 3.80
CA SER A 206 20.73 -17.57 4.11
C SER A 206 21.05 -17.11 5.53
N PRO A 207 21.63 -17.98 6.38
CA PRO A 207 21.99 -17.60 7.75
C PRO A 207 23.27 -16.76 7.81
N HIS A 208 24.02 -16.66 6.70
CA HIS A 208 25.28 -15.95 6.63
C HIS A 208 25.11 -14.46 6.28
N PRO A 209 25.95 -13.55 6.79
CA PRO A 209 25.90 -12.13 6.43
C PRO A 209 26.37 -11.92 4.98
N ASN A 210 25.96 -10.80 4.39
CA ASN A 210 26.35 -10.34 3.05
C ASN A 210 27.22 -9.06 3.16
N ILE A 211 27.84 -8.65 2.06
CA ILE A 211 28.77 -7.51 2.01
C ILE A 211 28.11 -6.21 2.50
N MET A 212 26.89 -5.89 2.08
CA MET A 212 26.18 -4.69 2.55
C MET A 212 25.98 -4.68 4.07
N ARG A 213 25.55 -5.82 4.65
CA ARG A 213 25.42 -5.97 6.11
C ARG A 213 26.78 -5.90 6.81
N GLY A 214 27.83 -6.47 6.21
CA GLY A 214 29.19 -6.42 6.73
C GLY A 214 29.76 -5.02 6.80
N LEU A 215 29.65 -4.25 5.71
CA LEU A 215 30.04 -2.84 5.67
C LEU A 215 29.33 -2.03 6.77
N ALA A 216 28.02 -2.22 6.91
CA ALA A 216 27.24 -1.57 7.96
C ALA A 216 27.73 -1.93 9.37
N ALA A 217 27.93 -3.23 9.63
CA ALA A 217 28.35 -3.75 10.92
C ALA A 217 29.76 -3.26 11.29
N LEU A 218 30.73 -3.37 10.38
CA LEU A 218 32.11 -2.93 10.60
C LEU A 218 32.20 -1.42 10.89
N GLY A 219 31.54 -0.58 10.09
CA GLY A 219 31.53 0.86 10.32
C GLY A 219 30.88 1.24 11.66
N ARG A 220 29.75 0.63 12.01
CA ARG A 220 29.04 0.90 13.27
C ARG A 220 29.77 0.34 14.49
N ALA A 221 30.39 -0.83 14.38
CA ALA A 221 31.20 -1.43 15.44
C ALA A 221 32.44 -0.55 15.75
N TRP A 222 33.09 0.03 14.73
CA TRP A 222 34.12 1.06 14.94
C TRP A 222 33.59 2.24 15.77
N LEU A 223 32.45 2.81 15.39
CA LEU A 223 31.86 3.94 16.12
C LEU A 223 31.52 3.57 17.58
N LEU A 224 31.02 2.36 17.83
CA LEU A 224 30.65 1.93 19.17
C LEU A 224 31.85 1.57 20.06
N THR A 225 32.90 0.97 19.50
CA THR A 225 33.99 0.35 20.28
C THR A 225 35.32 1.11 20.22
N GLY A 226 35.59 1.79 19.11
CA GLY A 226 36.92 2.32 18.81
C GLY A 226 37.98 1.26 18.48
N ASP A 227 37.61 0.00 18.20
CA ASP A 227 38.57 -1.03 17.78
C ASP A 227 38.95 -0.84 16.31
N PRO A 228 40.23 -0.55 15.99
CA PRO A 228 40.67 -0.23 14.64
C PRO A 228 40.56 -1.40 13.66
N ARG A 229 40.44 -2.65 14.15
CA ARG A 229 40.26 -3.83 13.28
C ARG A 229 38.99 -3.74 12.44
N TYR A 230 37.91 -3.20 13.01
CA TYR A 230 36.65 -3.03 12.28
C TYR A 230 36.79 -2.00 11.15
N ALA A 231 37.41 -0.85 11.45
CA ALA A 231 37.63 0.21 10.47
C ALA A 231 38.53 -0.26 9.32
N HIS A 232 39.61 -0.98 9.64
CA HIS A 232 40.54 -1.56 8.68
C HIS A 232 39.82 -2.51 7.69
N LYS A 233 39.04 -3.46 8.18
CA LYS A 233 38.31 -4.43 7.32
C LYS A 233 37.23 -3.75 6.47
N ALA A 234 36.55 -2.73 7.00
CA ALA A 234 35.65 -1.91 6.20
C ALA A 234 36.39 -1.19 5.07
N ALA A 235 37.58 -0.66 5.34
CA ALA A 235 38.40 0.03 4.34
C ALA A 235 38.91 -0.93 3.24
N VAL A 236 39.27 -2.18 3.58
CA VAL A 236 39.61 -3.22 2.58
C VAL A 236 38.44 -3.48 1.62
N LEU A 237 37.23 -3.68 2.16
CA LEU A 237 36.01 -3.89 1.36
C LEU A 237 35.64 -2.67 0.51
N LEU A 238 35.73 -1.46 1.07
CA LEU A 238 35.47 -0.22 0.33
C LEU A 238 36.50 0.01 -0.79
N HIS A 239 37.79 -0.22 -0.52
CA HIS A 239 38.83 -0.11 -1.53
C HIS A 239 38.57 -1.07 -2.69
N ARG A 240 38.29 -2.35 -2.40
CA ARG A 240 37.99 -3.31 -3.44
C ARG A 240 36.69 -3.00 -4.19
N THR A 241 35.67 -2.48 -3.49
CA THR A 241 34.45 -2.00 -4.14
C THR A 241 34.77 -0.84 -5.10
N ALA A 242 35.63 0.10 -4.71
CA ALA A 242 36.08 1.21 -5.55
C ALA A 242 36.82 0.76 -6.82
N GLU A 243 37.51 -0.39 -6.81
CA GLU A 243 38.14 -0.95 -8.00
C GLU A 243 37.13 -1.45 -9.05
N VAL A 244 35.96 -1.94 -8.61
CA VAL A 244 35.02 -2.65 -9.49
C VAL A 244 33.74 -1.86 -9.78
N TYR A 245 33.27 -1.02 -8.85
CA TYR A 245 32.00 -0.31 -8.91
C TYR A 245 31.80 0.51 -10.20
N PRO A 246 32.80 1.25 -10.72
CA PRO A 246 32.65 2.01 -11.96
C PRO A 246 32.30 1.18 -13.20
N ASN A 247 32.71 -0.10 -13.23
CA ASN A 247 32.40 -1.05 -14.31
C ASN A 247 31.09 -1.81 -14.11
N MET A 248 30.48 -1.73 -12.92
CA MET A 248 29.25 -2.46 -12.63
C MET A 248 28.07 -1.86 -13.40
N ASP A 249 27.34 -2.72 -14.11
CA ASP A 249 26.16 -2.40 -14.88
C ASP A 249 25.15 -3.54 -14.89
N HIS A 250 24.17 -3.48 -13.99
CA HIS A 250 23.21 -4.56 -13.79
C HIS A 250 22.45 -4.90 -15.07
N GLU A 251 22.17 -3.91 -15.92
CA GLU A 251 21.42 -4.09 -17.16
C GLU A 251 22.12 -5.07 -18.12
N SER A 252 23.41 -4.83 -18.42
CA SER A 252 24.20 -5.69 -19.32
C SER A 252 24.80 -6.92 -18.63
N GLN A 253 24.76 -6.97 -17.30
CA GLN A 253 25.43 -7.97 -16.47
C GLN A 253 24.47 -8.75 -15.58
N SER A 254 23.18 -8.84 -15.94
CA SER A 254 22.20 -9.65 -15.20
C SER A 254 21.24 -10.41 -16.10
N ARG A 255 20.72 -11.52 -15.57
CA ARG A 255 19.66 -12.29 -16.20
C ARG A 255 18.43 -11.42 -16.49
N TYR A 256 18.00 -10.62 -15.52
CA TYR A 256 16.75 -9.87 -15.67
C TYR A 256 16.89 -8.69 -16.65
N GLY A 257 18.07 -8.08 -16.71
CA GLY A 257 18.43 -7.13 -17.77
C GLY A 257 18.27 -7.72 -19.17
N GLU A 258 18.81 -8.92 -19.39
CA GLU A 258 18.66 -9.65 -20.66
C GLU A 258 17.21 -10.00 -20.98
N LEU A 259 16.46 -10.50 -19.99
CA LEU A 259 15.07 -10.93 -20.18
C LEU A 259 14.17 -9.76 -20.58
N MET A 260 14.29 -8.61 -19.91
CA MET A 260 13.47 -7.44 -20.21
C MET A 260 13.81 -6.88 -21.60
N ALA A 261 15.11 -6.76 -21.92
CA ALA A 261 15.55 -6.32 -23.24
C ALA A 261 15.01 -7.21 -24.37
N ALA A 262 15.07 -8.53 -24.20
CA ALA A 262 14.61 -9.49 -25.21
C ALA A 262 13.09 -9.51 -25.37
N LYS A 263 12.34 -9.21 -24.31
CA LYS A 263 10.88 -9.28 -24.29
C LYS A 263 10.22 -8.09 -24.98
N ASP A 264 10.56 -6.88 -24.54
CA ASP A 264 9.84 -5.66 -24.92
C ASP A 264 10.77 -4.48 -25.21
N GLY A 265 12.08 -4.72 -25.28
CA GLY A 265 13.07 -3.67 -25.50
C GLY A 265 13.22 -2.71 -24.31
N SER A 266 12.67 -3.04 -23.13
CA SER A 266 12.80 -2.18 -21.96
C SER A 266 14.16 -2.32 -21.27
N ARG A 267 14.59 -1.23 -20.64
CA ARG A 267 15.83 -1.16 -19.87
C ARG A 267 15.58 -1.51 -18.41
N TYR A 268 16.22 -2.56 -17.91
CA TYR A 268 16.22 -2.91 -16.49
C TYR A 268 17.54 -2.49 -15.83
N SER A 269 17.60 -1.23 -15.40
CA SER A 269 18.83 -0.56 -14.96
C SER A 269 19.28 -0.95 -13.54
N GLY A 270 20.54 -0.64 -13.25
CA GLY A 270 21.18 -0.82 -11.95
C GLY A 270 22.70 -0.66 -12.04
N LYS A 271 23.40 -0.74 -10.91
CA LYS A 271 24.87 -0.84 -10.86
C LYS A 271 25.26 -2.25 -10.47
N ILE A 272 25.53 -2.54 -9.21
CA ILE A 272 25.82 -3.90 -8.76
C ILE A 272 24.53 -4.73 -8.78
N ILE A 273 23.48 -4.20 -8.20
CA ILE A 273 22.14 -4.80 -8.16
C ILE A 273 21.16 -3.91 -8.92
N ASN A 274 19.90 -4.35 -9.00
CA ASN A 274 18.85 -3.58 -9.66
C ASN A 274 18.71 -2.18 -9.04
N ALA A 275 18.23 -1.21 -9.81
CA ALA A 275 18.20 0.19 -9.42
C ALA A 275 17.52 0.46 -8.06
N ILE A 276 16.52 -0.32 -7.66
CA ILE A 276 15.83 -0.12 -6.38
C ILE A 276 16.76 -0.41 -5.23
N TRP A 277 17.37 -1.58 -5.21
CA TRP A 277 18.26 -2.00 -4.12
C TRP A 277 19.57 -1.24 -4.12
N GLU A 278 20.00 -0.79 -5.29
CA GLU A 278 21.18 0.04 -5.44
C GLU A 278 21.07 1.34 -4.62
N THR A 279 19.86 1.87 -4.39
CA THR A 279 19.69 3.06 -3.53
C THR A 279 20.17 2.82 -2.09
N TYR A 280 19.83 1.67 -1.50
CA TYR A 280 20.29 1.31 -0.16
C TYR A 280 21.78 1.01 -0.14
N PHE A 281 22.30 0.40 -1.21
CA PHE A 281 23.71 0.08 -1.30
C PHE A 281 24.58 1.35 -1.43
N VAL A 282 24.21 2.29 -2.29
CA VAL A 282 24.86 3.61 -2.41
C VAL A 282 24.87 4.34 -1.06
N ALA A 283 23.72 4.38 -0.37
CA ALA A 283 23.64 4.97 0.96
C ALA A 283 24.58 4.26 1.95
N GLN A 284 24.59 2.93 1.97
CA GLN A 284 25.42 2.15 2.91
C GLN A 284 26.92 2.33 2.66
N LEU A 285 27.36 2.43 1.40
CA LEU A 285 28.75 2.71 1.07
C LEU A 285 29.19 4.08 1.60
N ALA A 286 28.34 5.11 1.43
CA ALA A 286 28.59 6.45 1.96
C ALA A 286 28.59 6.49 3.49
N GLU A 287 27.61 5.85 4.14
CA GLU A 287 27.54 5.72 5.61
C GLU A 287 28.81 5.06 6.17
N THR A 288 29.27 3.96 5.56
CA THR A 288 30.44 3.21 6.02
C THR A 288 31.72 4.01 5.84
N TYR A 289 31.89 4.66 4.68
CA TYR A 289 33.04 5.53 4.41
C TYR A 289 33.12 6.68 5.41
N ASP A 290 32.01 7.36 5.69
CA ASP A 290 31.96 8.46 6.67
C ASP A 290 32.32 7.98 8.08
N ALA A 291 31.81 6.82 8.50
CA ALA A 291 32.07 6.25 9.82
C ALA A 291 33.56 6.04 10.10
N ILE A 292 34.31 5.53 9.10
CA ILE A 292 35.72 5.17 9.25
C ILE A 292 36.69 6.22 8.71
N TRP A 293 36.19 7.31 8.11
CA TRP A 293 36.97 8.28 7.33
C TRP A 293 38.27 8.71 8.03
N GLU A 294 38.21 8.98 9.33
CA GLU A 294 39.33 9.50 10.14
C GLU A 294 40.48 8.51 10.31
N THR A 295 40.22 7.22 10.10
CA THR A 295 41.19 6.14 10.31
C THR A 295 42.05 5.85 9.07
N ILE A 296 41.54 6.17 7.88
CA ILE A 296 42.12 5.74 6.59
C ILE A 296 43.54 6.28 6.40
N ASP A 297 43.77 7.55 6.76
CA ASP A 297 45.07 8.18 6.54
C ASP A 297 46.18 7.57 7.43
N GLY A 298 45.80 7.00 8.58
CA GLY A 298 46.70 6.37 9.54
C GLY A 298 46.86 4.85 9.40
N ASP A 299 46.09 4.20 8.52
CA ASP A 299 46.09 2.75 8.38
C ASP A 299 47.29 2.25 7.55
N ALA A 300 48.42 2.03 8.22
CA ALA A 300 49.65 1.58 7.57
C ALA A 300 49.52 0.18 6.93
N ALA A 301 48.69 -0.70 7.50
CA ALA A 301 48.49 -2.05 6.97
C ALA A 301 47.74 -2.00 5.64
N LEU A 302 46.67 -1.21 5.56
CA LEU A 302 45.93 -0.98 4.31
C LEU A 302 46.80 -0.30 3.25
N GLN A 303 47.61 0.68 3.63
CA GLN A 303 48.53 1.35 2.71
C GLN A 303 49.57 0.38 2.13
N ALA A 304 50.11 -0.52 2.97
CA ALA A 304 51.01 -1.58 2.51
C ALA A 304 50.32 -2.59 1.60
N PHE A 305 49.10 -3.01 1.95
CA PHE A 305 48.30 -3.96 1.18
C PHE A 305 47.90 -3.43 -0.21
N THR A 306 47.57 -2.15 -0.30
CA THR A 306 47.09 -1.51 -1.54
C THR A 306 48.18 -0.80 -2.34
N GLY A 307 49.34 -0.51 -1.72
CA GLY A 307 50.41 0.30 -2.30
C GLY A 307 50.07 1.78 -2.49
N LYS A 308 49.00 2.28 -1.85
CA LYS A 308 48.52 3.67 -1.96
C LYS A 308 48.67 4.40 -0.63
N GLY A 309 48.99 5.69 -0.67
CA GLY A 309 48.95 6.53 0.53
C GLY A 309 47.51 6.79 1.00
N GLY A 310 47.34 7.09 2.28
CA GLY A 310 46.02 7.34 2.88
C GLY A 310 45.14 8.35 2.13
N ARG A 311 45.71 9.51 1.78
CA ARG A 311 45.02 10.53 0.98
C ARG A 311 44.59 10.02 -0.41
N ASP A 312 45.41 9.18 -1.05
CA ASP A 312 45.10 8.59 -2.35
C ASP A 312 44.02 7.51 -2.24
N LEU A 313 43.99 6.76 -1.13
CA LEU A 313 42.90 5.83 -0.82
C LEU A 313 41.57 6.56 -0.66
N ARG A 314 41.56 7.68 0.09
CA ARG A 314 40.35 8.51 0.22
C ARG A 314 39.92 9.07 -1.13
N ALA A 315 40.84 9.64 -1.91
CA ALA A 315 40.54 10.12 -3.25
C ALA A 315 39.96 9.02 -4.16
N PHE A 316 40.53 7.82 -4.08
CA PHE A 316 40.07 6.68 -4.87
C PHE A 316 38.63 6.27 -4.50
N ILE A 317 38.32 6.15 -3.21
CA ILE A 317 36.98 5.78 -2.73
C ILE A 317 35.96 6.89 -3.03
N GLU A 318 36.28 8.16 -2.73
CA GLU A 318 35.38 9.28 -2.98
C GLU A 318 34.98 9.37 -4.47
N ALA A 319 35.94 9.20 -5.39
CA ALA A 319 35.67 9.30 -6.83
C ALA A 319 34.92 8.09 -7.41
N ASN A 320 35.30 6.87 -7.00
CA ASN A 320 34.83 5.63 -7.64
C ASN A 320 33.61 5.02 -6.95
N VAL A 321 33.26 5.47 -5.75
CA VAL A 321 32.11 4.97 -4.99
C VAL A 321 31.11 6.08 -4.72
N ILE A 322 31.54 7.18 -4.07
CA ILE A 322 30.60 8.22 -3.62
C ILE A 322 30.10 9.06 -4.81
N GLU A 323 31.02 9.63 -5.59
CA GLU A 323 30.67 10.44 -6.76
C GLU A 323 30.01 9.59 -7.86
N ASP A 324 30.50 8.37 -8.09
CA ASP A 324 29.89 7.43 -9.04
C ASP A 324 28.49 6.93 -8.59
N GLY A 325 28.25 6.82 -7.29
CA GLY A 325 26.93 6.54 -6.71
C GLY A 325 25.95 7.70 -6.87
N ILE A 326 26.41 8.95 -6.73
CA ILE A 326 25.61 10.15 -7.03
C ILE A 326 25.26 10.16 -8.53
N ASP A 327 26.24 9.92 -9.40
CA ASP A 327 26.00 9.81 -10.84
C ASP A 327 24.98 8.71 -11.15
N ALA A 328 25.08 7.55 -10.50
CA ALA A 328 24.11 6.45 -10.68
C ALA A 328 22.67 6.87 -10.31
N ILE A 329 22.47 7.73 -9.31
CA ILE A 329 21.14 8.28 -8.98
C ILE A 329 20.63 9.15 -10.14
N TYR A 330 21.45 10.05 -10.68
CA TYR A 330 21.08 10.91 -11.80
C TYR A 330 20.89 10.14 -13.13
N GLU A 331 21.64 9.06 -13.32
CA GLU A 331 21.53 8.13 -14.46
C GLU A 331 20.34 7.16 -14.34
N ARG A 332 19.55 7.23 -13.27
CA ARG A 332 18.43 6.31 -12.97
C ARG A 332 18.87 4.85 -12.84
N ARG A 333 20.09 4.63 -12.37
CA ARG A 333 20.69 3.32 -12.03
C ARG A 333 20.70 3.06 -10.52
N ALA A 334 20.36 4.07 -9.72
CA ALA A 334 19.97 3.94 -8.32
C ALA A 334 18.67 4.73 -8.08
N ARG A 335 17.53 4.04 -8.19
CA ARG A 335 16.17 4.59 -8.07
C ARG A 335 15.22 3.52 -7.57
N GLY A 336 14.50 3.79 -6.48
CA GLY A 336 13.46 2.93 -5.91
C GLY A 336 12.16 3.67 -5.67
N ASN A 337 11.27 3.09 -4.85
CA ASN A 337 10.10 3.77 -4.32
C ASN A 337 10.46 5.16 -3.77
N TYR A 338 9.49 6.07 -3.80
CA TYR A 338 9.76 7.46 -3.45
C TYR A 338 10.30 7.58 -2.02
N GLY A 339 11.30 8.44 -1.85
CA GLY A 339 12.07 8.57 -0.62
C GLY A 339 13.38 7.77 -0.62
N MET A 340 13.47 6.64 -1.32
CA MET A 340 14.67 5.77 -1.26
C MET A 340 15.89 6.44 -1.90
N HIS A 341 15.76 6.96 -3.12
CA HIS A 341 16.86 7.61 -3.81
C HIS A 341 17.07 9.06 -3.33
N GLN A 342 16.03 9.72 -2.80
CA GLN A 342 16.16 10.98 -2.06
C GLN A 342 17.04 10.79 -0.82
N ARG A 343 16.81 9.70 -0.05
CA ARG A 343 17.65 9.33 1.09
C ARG A 343 19.08 9.05 0.65
N ALA A 344 19.28 8.25 -0.39
CA ALA A 344 20.61 7.92 -0.90
C ALA A 344 21.37 9.18 -1.34
N LEU A 345 20.72 10.08 -2.09
CA LEU A 345 21.31 11.35 -2.53
C LEU A 345 21.67 12.24 -1.35
N LEU A 346 20.78 12.37 -0.35
CA LEU A 346 21.05 13.21 0.82
C LEU A 346 22.22 12.69 1.65
N ILE A 347 22.29 11.39 1.89
CA ILE A 347 23.42 10.77 2.60
C ILE A 347 24.71 11.01 1.81
N ALA A 348 24.73 10.73 0.51
CA ALA A 348 25.90 10.95 -0.32
C ALA A 348 26.33 12.43 -0.36
N ALA A 349 25.38 13.38 -0.41
CA ALA A 349 25.63 14.82 -0.36
C ALA A 349 26.24 15.27 0.98
N ILE A 350 25.73 14.77 2.11
CA ILE A 350 26.29 15.05 3.44
C ILE A 350 27.74 14.53 3.51
N VAL A 351 27.95 13.28 3.08
CA VAL A 351 29.27 12.64 3.12
C VAL A 351 30.25 13.32 2.19
N ARG A 352 29.83 13.66 0.97
CA ARG A 352 30.59 14.43 -0.01
C ARG A 352 30.53 15.93 0.31
N GLN A 353 31.05 16.29 1.47
CA GLN A 353 31.03 17.62 2.09
C GLN A 353 31.24 18.82 1.14
N HIS A 354 32.10 18.67 0.13
CA HIS A 354 32.46 19.72 -0.83
C HIS A 354 31.89 19.50 -2.24
N GLY A 355 30.95 18.57 -2.39
CA GLY A 355 30.21 18.33 -3.63
C GLY A 355 29.24 19.47 -3.97
N ASP A 356 28.48 19.28 -5.04
CA ASP A 356 27.47 20.23 -5.52
C ASP A 356 26.17 20.20 -4.68
N ASN A 357 26.32 20.37 -3.36
CA ASN A 357 25.23 20.23 -2.40
C ASN A 357 24.11 21.24 -2.64
N ALA A 358 24.39 22.40 -3.23
CA ALA A 358 23.36 23.36 -3.62
C ALA A 358 22.42 22.78 -4.69
N ARG A 359 22.98 22.16 -5.75
CA ARG A 359 22.18 21.47 -6.77
C ARG A 359 21.47 20.26 -6.20
N TYR A 360 22.15 19.42 -5.43
CA TYR A 360 21.56 18.21 -4.85
C TYR A 360 20.36 18.52 -3.95
N LEU A 361 20.48 19.56 -3.10
CA LEU A 361 19.38 20.02 -2.25
C LEU A 361 18.24 20.62 -3.07
N ASN A 362 18.53 21.43 -4.08
CA ASN A 362 17.50 21.99 -4.96
C ASN A 362 16.72 20.88 -5.68
N ASP A 363 17.41 19.87 -6.20
CA ASP A 363 16.76 18.74 -6.86
C ASP A 363 15.89 17.94 -5.88
N LEU A 364 16.42 17.65 -4.69
CA LEU A 364 15.72 16.89 -3.66
C LEU A 364 14.48 17.63 -3.12
N LEU A 365 14.54 18.95 -2.95
CA LEU A 365 13.46 19.72 -2.34
C LEU A 365 12.45 20.24 -3.37
N ASP A 366 12.94 20.70 -4.51
CA ASP A 366 12.21 21.62 -5.39
C ASP A 366 12.14 21.22 -6.86
N LYS A 367 12.70 20.08 -7.27
CA LYS A 367 12.59 19.63 -8.66
C LYS A 367 11.12 19.60 -9.11
N PRO A 368 10.75 20.32 -10.21
CA PRO A 368 9.35 20.54 -10.58
C PRO A 368 8.78 19.51 -11.55
N GLU A 369 9.58 18.56 -12.01
CA GLU A 369 9.25 17.63 -13.09
C GLU A 369 9.63 16.19 -12.75
N GLY A 370 8.99 15.24 -13.43
CA GLY A 370 9.12 13.80 -13.19
C GLY A 370 8.01 13.21 -12.33
N ALA A 371 8.11 11.91 -12.08
CA ALA A 371 7.21 11.17 -11.20
C ALA A 371 7.94 10.77 -9.92
N SER A 372 9.03 10.02 -10.04
CA SER A 372 9.83 9.52 -8.93
C SER A 372 10.85 10.53 -8.43
N TYR A 373 11.33 11.44 -9.29
CA TYR A 373 12.33 12.45 -8.94
C TYR A 373 11.74 13.81 -8.57
N LEU A 374 10.41 13.91 -8.44
CA LEU A 374 9.75 15.14 -8.01
C LEU A 374 10.32 15.58 -6.64
N GLY A 375 10.57 16.88 -6.46
CA GLY A 375 11.10 17.42 -5.20
C GLY A 375 10.11 17.23 -4.04
N ILE A 376 10.60 17.01 -2.82
CA ILE A 376 9.77 16.64 -1.66
C ILE A 376 8.61 17.60 -1.42
N ARG A 377 8.83 18.91 -1.55
CA ARG A 377 7.77 19.92 -1.33
C ARG A 377 6.61 19.76 -2.31
N ARG A 378 6.88 19.24 -3.51
CA ARG A 378 5.88 18.96 -4.55
C ARG A 378 5.32 17.56 -4.44
N ALA A 379 6.15 16.56 -4.13
CA ALA A 379 5.71 15.18 -3.96
C ALA A 379 4.71 14.99 -2.82
N LEU A 380 4.81 15.77 -1.74
CA LEU A 380 3.81 15.80 -0.68
C LEU A 380 2.39 16.21 -1.18
N TYR A 381 2.27 16.84 -2.34
CA TYR A 381 0.97 17.21 -2.91
C TYR A 381 0.68 16.50 -4.23
N GLY A 382 1.70 15.98 -4.93
CA GLY A 382 1.51 15.23 -6.17
C GLY A 382 1.43 13.71 -5.99
N LEU A 383 2.00 13.18 -4.90
CA LEU A 383 2.17 11.74 -4.66
C LEU A 383 1.62 11.27 -3.29
N VAL A 384 1.08 12.18 -2.48
CA VAL A 384 0.49 11.86 -1.18
C VAL A 384 -0.93 12.43 -1.15
N TRP A 385 -1.88 11.57 -0.81
CA TRP A 385 -3.29 11.92 -0.68
C TRP A 385 -3.50 13.01 0.40
N ARG A 386 -4.59 13.77 0.27
CA ARG A 386 -4.98 14.82 1.22
C ARG A 386 -5.10 14.35 2.68
N ASP A 387 -5.37 13.06 2.91
CA ASP A 387 -5.40 12.44 4.24
C ASP A 387 -4.02 12.05 4.79
N GLY A 388 -2.96 12.09 3.96
CA GLY A 388 -1.60 11.74 4.34
C GLY A 388 -1.14 10.34 3.94
N GLN A 389 -1.98 9.53 3.29
CA GLN A 389 -1.53 8.27 2.71
C GLN A 389 -0.74 8.53 1.42
N PRO A 390 0.48 8.00 1.24
CA PRO A 390 1.06 7.84 -0.08
C PRO A 390 0.16 6.99 -0.99
N PHE A 391 0.43 6.98 -2.29
CA PHE A 391 -0.53 6.45 -3.27
C PHE A 391 -0.50 4.92 -3.50
N GLU A 392 0.38 4.19 -2.82
CA GLU A 392 0.52 2.73 -3.01
C GLU A 392 -0.41 1.96 -2.05
N SER A 393 -0.11 0.70 -1.72
CA SER A 393 -0.79 -0.03 -0.65
C SER A 393 -0.30 0.40 0.74
N PRO A 394 -1.06 0.18 1.84
CA PRO A 394 -0.61 0.51 3.19
C PRO A 394 0.81 0.02 3.55
N GLU A 395 1.18 -1.21 3.19
CA GLU A 395 2.51 -1.74 3.51
C GLU A 395 3.62 -1.01 2.72
N TYR A 396 3.43 -0.76 1.43
CA TYR A 396 4.37 0.04 0.62
C TYR A 396 4.43 1.51 1.06
N ASN A 397 3.29 2.09 1.42
CA ASN A 397 3.21 3.42 1.99
C ASN A 397 4.07 3.56 3.27
N SER A 398 4.17 2.51 4.08
CA SER A 398 5.04 2.53 5.26
C SER A 398 6.52 2.72 4.91
N LEU A 399 6.97 2.27 3.73
CA LEU A 399 8.33 2.48 3.24
C LEU A 399 8.59 3.95 2.89
N TRP A 400 7.59 4.65 2.35
CA TRP A 400 7.67 6.08 2.09
C TRP A 400 7.81 6.84 3.41
N VAL A 401 6.96 6.53 4.38
CA VAL A 401 7.01 7.17 5.70
C VAL A 401 8.38 6.95 6.33
N GLN A 402 8.94 5.74 6.29
CA GLN A 402 10.28 5.44 6.79
C GLN A 402 11.38 6.25 6.08
N ASN A 403 11.41 6.21 4.74
CA ASN A 403 12.47 6.89 3.98
C ASN A 403 12.35 8.42 4.07
N LEU A 404 11.15 8.99 4.03
CA LEU A 404 10.94 10.42 4.22
C LEU A 404 11.24 10.87 5.65
N THR A 405 10.99 10.02 6.66
CA THR A 405 11.46 10.30 8.02
C THR A 405 12.98 10.39 8.07
N ALA A 406 13.69 9.43 7.47
CA ALA A 406 15.14 9.43 7.42
C ALA A 406 15.70 10.65 6.65
N VAL A 407 15.06 11.05 5.57
CA VAL A 407 15.43 12.27 4.82
C VAL A 407 15.25 13.50 5.70
N THR A 408 14.09 13.65 6.32
CA THR A 408 13.75 14.85 7.09
C THR A 408 14.56 14.98 8.38
N SER A 409 15.01 13.88 8.98
CA SER A 409 15.94 13.90 10.12
C SER A 409 17.38 14.27 9.73
N LEU A 410 17.79 14.03 8.48
CA LEU A 410 19.14 14.31 7.99
C LEU A 410 19.29 15.71 7.35
N LEU A 411 18.21 16.28 6.80
CA LEU A 411 18.23 17.62 6.17
C LEU A 411 18.85 18.74 7.04
N PRO A 412 18.65 18.77 8.38
CA PRO A 412 19.30 19.76 9.24
C PRO A 412 20.83 19.74 9.18
N LYS A 413 21.46 18.61 8.83
CA LYS A 413 22.93 18.52 8.66
C LYS A 413 23.43 19.35 7.47
N LEU A 414 22.53 19.74 6.55
CA LEU A 414 22.80 20.69 5.47
C LEU A 414 22.07 22.04 5.67
N GLY A 415 21.60 22.34 6.89
CA GLY A 415 20.99 23.63 7.23
C GLY A 415 19.55 23.81 6.72
N VAL A 416 18.84 22.73 6.40
CA VAL A 416 17.45 22.77 5.92
C VAL A 416 16.52 22.14 6.94
N ASP A 417 15.42 22.83 7.24
CA ASP A 417 14.30 22.30 8.01
C ASP A 417 13.02 22.33 7.18
N VAL A 418 12.28 21.21 7.17
CA VAL A 418 11.01 21.04 6.47
C VAL A 418 9.92 20.50 7.41
N SER A 419 10.18 20.43 8.71
CA SER A 419 9.25 19.92 9.72
C SER A 419 7.93 20.70 9.78
N THR A 420 7.92 21.96 9.32
CA THR A 420 6.73 22.81 9.28
C THR A 420 5.81 22.52 8.10
N LEU A 421 6.18 21.65 7.15
CA LEU A 421 5.34 21.31 6.02
C LEU A 421 4.09 20.53 6.50
N PRO A 422 2.85 21.04 6.30
CA PRO A 422 1.66 20.44 6.90
C PRO A 422 1.42 18.98 6.52
N ARG A 423 1.63 18.61 5.25
CA ARG A 423 1.46 17.22 4.79
C ARG A 423 2.48 16.26 5.39
N LEU A 424 3.67 16.72 5.76
CA LEU A 424 4.70 15.86 6.35
C LEU A 424 4.21 15.25 7.66
N ARG A 425 3.50 16.01 8.50
CA ARG A 425 2.89 15.46 9.72
C ARG A 425 1.84 14.38 9.42
N ARG A 426 1.03 14.60 8.38
CA ARG A 426 -0.06 13.67 8.00
C ARG A 426 0.45 12.29 7.56
N LEU A 427 1.69 12.18 7.06
CA LEU A 427 2.34 10.89 6.77
C LEU A 427 2.41 9.97 8.00
N TYR A 428 2.52 10.55 9.20
CA TYR A 428 2.55 9.80 10.47
C TYR A 428 1.15 9.55 11.04
N ASP A 429 0.21 10.47 10.79
CA ASP A 429 -1.16 10.35 11.27
C ASP A 429 -1.96 9.30 10.51
N ALA A 430 -1.73 9.19 9.19
CA ALA A 430 -2.51 8.34 8.31
C ALA A 430 -2.43 6.83 8.63
N PRO A 431 -1.25 6.24 8.95
CA PRO A 431 -1.18 4.84 9.38
C PRO A 431 -1.97 4.58 10.66
N LEU A 432 -1.90 5.47 11.66
CA LEU A 432 -2.66 5.35 12.92
C LEU A 432 -4.17 5.46 12.69
N ALA A 433 -4.59 6.32 11.76
CA ALA A 433 -5.99 6.46 11.37
C ALA A 433 -6.51 5.25 10.60
N ALA A 434 -5.67 4.43 9.97
CA ALA A 434 -6.11 3.24 9.25
C ALA A 434 -6.33 2.00 10.15
N ILE A 435 -5.97 2.04 11.44
CA ILE A 435 -6.03 0.86 12.34
C ILE A 435 -7.48 0.58 12.79
N ALA A 436 -8.05 -0.53 12.33
CA ALA A 436 -9.32 -1.09 12.77
C ALA A 436 -9.16 -1.86 14.10
N ILE A 437 -10.16 -1.71 14.99
CA ILE A 437 -10.26 -2.36 16.31
C ILE A 437 -9.02 -2.24 17.21
N GLY A 438 -8.16 -1.26 16.91
CA GLY A 438 -6.86 -1.09 17.54
C GLY A 438 -5.82 -2.18 17.23
N ARG A 439 -6.09 -3.15 16.34
CA ARG A 439 -5.23 -4.36 16.14
C ARG A 439 -4.85 -4.67 14.70
N HIS A 440 -5.56 -4.13 13.71
CA HIS A 440 -5.29 -4.46 12.31
C HIS A 440 -5.38 -3.24 11.41
N THR A 441 -4.49 -3.15 10.43
CA THR A 441 -4.69 -2.32 9.25
C THR A 441 -5.37 -3.18 8.18
N PRO A 442 -6.41 -2.69 7.47
CA PRO A 442 -7.00 -3.38 6.33
C PRO A 442 -5.95 -3.86 5.33
N ALA A 443 -6.05 -5.11 4.89
CA ALA A 443 -5.05 -5.78 4.05
C ALA A 443 -5.19 -5.42 2.57
N LEU A 444 -5.41 -4.13 2.27
CA LEU A 444 -5.68 -3.61 0.93
C LEU A 444 -4.44 -3.68 0.04
N GLY A 445 -4.62 -4.16 -1.20
CA GLY A 445 -3.53 -4.35 -2.14
C GLY A 445 -2.43 -5.29 -1.62
N ASP A 446 -1.18 -5.03 -1.99
CA ASP A 446 -0.03 -5.80 -1.50
C ASP A 446 0.27 -5.43 -0.03
N THR A 447 -0.56 -5.90 0.91
CA THR A 447 -0.45 -5.58 2.35
C THR A 447 -0.77 -6.81 3.19
N SER A 448 0.11 -7.15 4.14
CA SER A 448 -0.17 -8.15 5.19
C SER A 448 -0.64 -9.51 4.64
N SER A 449 -1.60 -10.16 5.31
CA SER A 449 -2.17 -11.47 4.99
C SER A 449 -3.60 -11.59 5.53
N VAL A 450 -4.25 -12.72 5.29
CA VAL A 450 -5.59 -13.06 5.83
C VAL A 450 -5.73 -13.02 7.35
N TYR A 451 -4.64 -13.04 8.12
CA TYR A 451 -4.68 -12.89 9.57
C TYR A 451 -4.64 -11.42 10.04
N GLY A 452 -4.41 -10.49 9.12
CA GLY A 452 -4.22 -9.08 9.41
C GLY A 452 -2.94 -8.81 10.20
N GLY A 453 -2.86 -7.60 10.76
CA GLY A 453 -1.72 -7.09 11.53
C GLY A 453 -1.67 -5.57 11.41
N VAL A 454 -0.87 -4.90 12.25
CA VAL A 454 -0.72 -3.45 12.16
C VAL A 454 0.43 -3.09 11.24
N VAL A 455 0.13 -2.27 10.24
CA VAL A 455 1.15 -1.70 9.36
C VAL A 455 1.73 -0.45 10.01
N GLY A 456 3.06 -0.31 9.90
CA GLY A 456 3.76 0.87 10.39
C GLY A 456 4.20 0.79 11.85
N GLU A 457 4.36 -0.39 12.45
CA GLU A 457 5.06 -0.54 13.76
C GLU A 457 6.57 -0.26 13.63
N ALA A 458 6.94 0.99 13.34
CA ALA A 458 8.30 1.41 13.03
C ALA A 458 8.82 2.37 14.14
N PRO A 459 9.63 1.89 15.11
CA PRO A 459 10.05 2.71 16.25
C PRO A 459 10.76 4.00 15.83
N SER A 460 11.73 3.92 14.92
CA SER A 460 12.50 5.09 14.46
C SER A 460 11.61 6.17 13.84
N VAL A 461 10.56 5.76 13.12
CA VAL A 461 9.55 6.66 12.54
C VAL A 461 8.83 7.46 13.62
N TYR A 462 8.21 6.78 14.58
CA TYR A 462 7.39 7.47 15.58
C TYR A 462 8.22 8.13 16.68
N GLN A 463 9.45 7.66 16.92
CA GLN A 463 10.40 8.37 17.78
C GLN A 463 10.79 9.72 17.15
N GLN A 464 11.09 9.73 15.86
CA GLN A 464 11.38 10.98 15.15
C GLN A 464 10.16 11.88 15.06
N ALA A 465 8.98 11.32 14.77
CA ALA A 465 7.73 12.07 14.73
C ALA A 465 7.42 12.70 16.10
N PHE A 466 7.59 11.96 17.20
CA PHE A 466 7.41 12.48 18.55
C PHE A 466 8.41 13.59 18.88
N ARG A 467 9.71 13.41 18.58
CA ARG A 467 10.74 14.45 18.78
C ARG A 467 10.44 15.72 17.98
N THR A 468 9.87 15.58 16.79
CA THR A 468 9.54 16.70 15.90
C THR A 468 8.27 17.44 16.34
N TYR A 469 7.20 16.71 16.67
CA TYR A 469 5.87 17.30 16.83
C TYR A 469 5.33 17.28 18.27
N GLY A 470 5.92 16.50 19.18
CA GLY A 470 5.48 16.36 20.57
C GLY A 470 4.09 15.75 20.75
N ASP A 471 3.50 15.13 19.72
CA ASP A 471 2.15 14.57 19.78
C ASP A 471 2.12 13.28 20.64
N PRO A 472 1.39 13.27 21.78
CA PRO A 472 1.39 12.13 22.69
C PRO A 472 0.84 10.84 22.07
N ARG A 473 0.08 10.92 20.96
CA ARG A 473 -0.40 9.74 20.23
C ARG A 473 0.76 8.90 19.69
N TYR A 474 1.85 9.53 19.26
CA TYR A 474 3.03 8.80 18.76
C TYR A 474 3.76 8.06 19.88
N ALA A 475 3.91 8.69 21.05
CA ALA A 475 4.48 8.03 22.23
C ALA A 475 3.60 6.88 22.74
N ALA A 476 2.26 7.05 22.73
CA ALA A 476 1.32 5.99 23.10
C ALA A 476 1.39 4.80 22.11
N PHE A 477 1.45 5.09 20.80
CA PHE A 477 1.60 4.06 19.77
C PHE A 477 2.92 3.30 19.92
N LEU A 478 4.05 4.01 20.13
CA LEU A 478 5.35 3.40 20.43
C LEU A 478 5.26 2.46 21.63
N ALA A 479 4.68 2.91 22.74
CA ALA A 479 4.53 2.10 23.95
C ALA A 479 3.73 0.82 23.69
N ALA A 480 2.69 0.90 22.84
CA ALA A 480 1.76 -0.18 22.56
C ALA A 480 2.37 -1.40 21.85
N PHE A 481 3.50 -1.23 21.16
CA PHE A 481 4.26 -2.34 20.57
C PHE A 481 5.66 -2.49 21.19
N GLY A 482 5.85 -1.96 22.40
CA GLY A 482 7.09 -2.09 23.17
C GLY A 482 8.26 -1.29 22.60
N GLY A 483 8.00 -0.15 21.97
CA GLY A 483 8.99 0.76 21.37
C GLY A 483 9.32 2.00 22.21
N ALA A 484 8.93 2.01 23.49
CA ALA A 484 9.22 3.08 24.45
C ALA A 484 10.25 2.64 25.51
N GLY A 485 10.83 3.59 26.24
CA GLY A 485 11.86 3.35 27.25
C GLY A 485 13.04 2.55 26.68
N ASP A 486 13.54 1.57 27.45
CA ASP A 486 14.58 0.62 27.01
C ASP A 486 14.17 -0.12 25.71
N GLY A 487 12.91 -0.55 25.59
CA GLY A 487 12.41 -1.24 24.39
C GLY A 487 12.42 -0.40 23.10
N GLY A 488 12.68 0.90 23.21
CA GLY A 488 12.86 1.81 22.07
C GLY A 488 14.17 1.63 21.32
N PHE A 489 15.18 0.98 21.90
CA PHE A 489 16.43 0.68 21.21
C PHE A 489 16.28 -0.55 20.33
N ARG A 490 16.20 -0.37 19.01
CA ARG A 490 16.02 -1.45 18.02
C ARG A 490 17.01 -1.45 16.86
N ASP A 491 17.73 -0.35 16.68
CA ASP A 491 18.69 -0.17 15.60
C ASP A 491 19.78 0.83 15.99
N PHE A 492 20.81 0.97 15.16
CA PHE A 492 21.92 1.89 15.42
C PHE A 492 21.46 3.35 15.58
N ALA A 493 20.47 3.80 14.80
CA ALA A 493 19.97 5.17 14.87
C ALA A 493 19.32 5.45 16.24
N SER A 494 18.57 4.50 16.80
CA SER A 494 17.95 4.63 18.12
C SER A 494 18.99 4.80 19.24
N LEU A 495 20.21 4.27 19.09
CA LEU A 495 21.29 4.45 20.07
C LEU A 495 21.73 5.92 20.18
N GLN A 496 21.56 6.71 19.12
CA GLN A 496 22.06 8.09 19.04
C GLN A 496 21.13 9.11 19.68
N HIS A 497 20.10 8.65 20.37
CA HIS A 497 19.09 9.49 20.99
C HIS A 497 18.77 9.03 22.42
N PRO A 498 18.28 9.93 23.29
CA PRO A 498 17.71 9.51 24.56
C PRO A 498 16.49 8.59 24.33
N PRO A 499 16.24 7.63 25.24
CA PRO A 499 15.02 6.84 25.21
C PRO A 499 13.80 7.75 25.40
N LEU A 500 12.69 7.41 24.74
CA LEU A 500 11.43 8.12 24.91
C LEU A 500 10.59 7.42 25.97
N GLU A 501 10.35 8.09 27.10
CA GLU A 501 9.43 7.62 28.12
C GLU A 501 7.98 7.82 27.66
N ALA A 502 7.16 6.79 27.81
CA ALA A 502 5.74 6.87 27.46
C ALA A 502 4.94 7.44 28.63
N ALA A 503 3.99 8.34 28.34
CA ALA A 503 3.08 8.87 29.36
C ALA A 503 1.99 7.85 29.75
N VAL A 504 1.35 7.19 28.75
CA VAL A 504 0.29 6.16 28.93
C VAL A 504 0.20 5.30 27.66
N ALA A 505 0.24 3.96 27.79
CA ALA A 505 -0.06 3.04 26.70
C ALA A 505 -1.59 2.83 26.55
N PRO A 506 -2.12 2.55 25.34
CA PRO A 506 -3.49 2.09 25.18
C PRO A 506 -3.77 0.80 26.00
N PRO A 507 -5.05 0.45 26.26
CA PRO A 507 -5.40 -0.81 26.92
C PRO A 507 -4.73 -2.02 26.24
N ALA A 508 -4.42 -3.06 27.02
CA ALA A 508 -3.61 -4.20 26.60
C ALA A 508 -4.01 -4.79 25.22
N ASP A 509 -3.00 -5.10 24.42
CA ASP A 509 -3.06 -5.60 23.03
C ASP A 509 -3.57 -4.62 21.95
N ARG A 510 -3.95 -3.39 22.31
CA ARG A 510 -4.33 -2.35 21.33
C ARG A 510 -3.16 -1.45 20.99
N ARG A 511 -3.05 -1.03 19.73
CA ARG A 511 -2.07 -0.04 19.26
C ARG A 511 -2.53 1.40 19.37
N VAL A 512 -3.83 1.61 19.31
CA VAL A 512 -4.44 2.93 19.45
C VAL A 512 -5.62 2.86 20.41
N THR A 513 -5.90 3.98 21.07
CA THR A 513 -7.13 4.15 21.86
C THR A 513 -8.35 3.90 20.98
N PRO A 514 -9.50 3.44 21.54
CA PRO A 514 -10.73 3.24 20.77
C PRO A 514 -11.05 4.42 19.85
N GLN A 515 -11.26 4.12 18.57
CA GLN A 515 -11.58 5.10 17.54
C GLN A 515 -13.03 4.95 17.08
N ARG A 516 -13.66 6.08 16.74
CA ARG A 516 -14.99 6.08 16.12
C ARG A 516 -14.89 5.80 14.62
N SER A 517 -16.07 5.63 14.00
CA SER A 517 -16.19 5.59 12.54
C SER A 517 -15.54 6.83 11.92
N ARG A 518 -14.83 6.65 10.81
CA ARG A 518 -14.03 7.70 10.17
C ARG A 518 -13.80 7.42 8.71
N LEU A 519 -13.33 8.44 8.00
CA LEU A 519 -13.17 8.44 6.55
C LEU A 519 -11.80 9.02 6.15
N LEU A 520 -11.04 8.26 5.38
CA LEU A 520 -9.83 8.70 4.68
C LEU A 520 -10.18 8.79 3.19
N SER A 521 -10.88 9.87 2.85
CA SER A 521 -11.63 9.98 1.59
C SER A 521 -10.76 10.16 0.33
N GLY A 522 -9.57 10.73 0.47
CA GLY A 522 -8.58 10.83 -0.59
C GLY A 522 -7.97 9.47 -0.94
N PHE A 523 -7.57 8.69 0.07
CA PHE A 523 -7.12 7.31 -0.17
C PHE A 523 -8.26 6.38 -0.61
N GLY A 524 -9.49 6.71 -0.20
CA GLY A 524 -10.69 5.94 -0.50
C GLY A 524 -10.93 4.81 0.50
N LEU A 525 -10.81 5.09 1.80
CA LEU A 525 -11.06 4.12 2.88
C LEU A 525 -12.08 4.67 3.87
N ALA A 526 -13.20 3.95 4.01
CA ALA A 526 -14.19 4.19 5.06
C ALA A 526 -14.07 3.13 6.16
N LEU A 527 -14.19 3.54 7.42
CA LEU A 527 -14.21 2.65 8.58
C LEU A 527 -15.45 2.92 9.42
N LEU A 528 -16.29 1.91 9.61
CA LEU A 528 -17.40 1.93 10.55
C LEU A 528 -16.97 1.18 11.81
N ASN A 529 -16.96 1.84 12.96
CA ASN A 529 -16.55 1.24 14.24
C ASN A 529 -17.71 1.27 15.22
N ASP A 530 -17.85 0.22 16.02
CA ASP A 530 -18.66 0.33 17.22
C ASP A 530 -18.02 1.22 18.29
N PRO A 531 -18.80 1.76 19.24
CA PRO A 531 -18.25 2.71 20.23
C PRO A 531 -17.10 2.14 21.09
N ALA A 532 -17.06 0.82 21.29
CA ALA A 532 -15.97 0.16 22.02
C ALA A 532 -14.75 -0.12 21.12
N ASP A 533 -14.89 0.03 19.81
CA ASP A 533 -13.88 -0.27 18.79
C ASP A 533 -13.37 -1.73 18.91
N GLU A 534 -14.33 -2.65 19.05
CA GLU A 534 -14.14 -4.11 19.08
C GLU A 534 -14.70 -4.79 17.83
N THR A 535 -15.61 -4.12 17.12
CA THR A 535 -16.12 -4.52 15.80
C THR A 535 -16.02 -3.36 14.83
N ALA A 536 -15.41 -3.60 13.67
CA ALA A 536 -15.25 -2.61 12.63
C ALA A 536 -15.47 -3.18 11.24
N VAL A 537 -15.84 -2.33 10.29
CA VAL A 537 -15.93 -2.66 8.87
C VAL A 537 -15.11 -1.66 8.08
N SER A 538 -14.15 -2.13 7.26
CA SER A 538 -13.46 -1.32 6.26
C SER A 538 -14.23 -1.36 4.94
N LEU A 539 -14.22 -0.29 4.15
CA LEU A 539 -14.70 -0.29 2.77
C LEU A 539 -13.70 0.48 1.92
N TYR A 540 -13.11 -0.19 0.93
CA TYR A 540 -12.20 0.42 -0.02
C TYR A 540 -12.95 0.89 -1.27
N PHE A 541 -12.75 2.15 -1.65
CA PHE A 541 -13.35 2.77 -2.81
C PHE A 541 -12.37 3.67 -3.57
N GLY A 542 -11.09 3.55 -3.28
CA GLY A 542 -10.04 4.37 -3.87
C GLY A 542 -9.80 4.11 -5.35
N GLN A 543 -9.00 4.98 -5.95
CA GLN A 543 -8.41 4.73 -7.27
C GLN A 543 -7.16 3.86 -7.13
N HIS A 544 -6.93 3.04 -8.15
CA HIS A 544 -5.81 2.12 -8.27
C HIS A 544 -4.60 2.85 -8.86
N VAL A 545 -3.53 3.03 -8.09
CA VAL A 545 -2.31 3.73 -8.57
C VAL A 545 -1.11 2.78 -8.63
N SER A 546 -0.71 2.21 -7.50
CA SER A 546 0.38 1.24 -7.37
C SER A 546 0.05 0.17 -6.35
N HIS A 547 0.56 -1.04 -6.53
CA HIS A 547 0.42 -2.17 -5.59
C HIS A 547 -1.02 -2.41 -5.12
N PHE A 548 -1.97 -2.12 -6.01
CA PHE A 548 -3.40 -2.27 -5.78
C PHE A 548 -3.87 -3.65 -6.22
N HIS A 549 -5.04 -4.06 -5.73
CA HIS A 549 -5.82 -5.16 -6.30
C HIS A 549 -7.02 -4.60 -7.09
N PHE A 550 -7.65 -5.41 -7.94
CA PHE A 550 -8.88 -5.02 -8.66
C PHE A 550 -10.11 -5.18 -7.77
N ASP A 551 -10.09 -4.49 -6.62
CA ASP A 551 -10.90 -4.76 -5.42
C ASP A 551 -11.81 -3.59 -5.03
N ARG A 552 -12.17 -2.69 -5.96
CA ARG A 552 -13.03 -1.56 -5.61
C ARG A 552 -14.35 -2.06 -5.03
N LEU A 553 -14.77 -1.38 -3.96
CA LEU A 553 -15.86 -1.71 -3.06
C LEU A 553 -15.61 -2.90 -2.14
N HIS A 554 -14.46 -3.57 -2.13
CA HIS A 554 -14.11 -4.60 -1.14
C HIS A 554 -14.29 -4.11 0.31
N PHE A 555 -14.68 -5.02 1.21
CA PHE A 555 -14.78 -4.76 2.64
C PHE A 555 -14.14 -5.89 3.47
N ASP A 556 -13.52 -5.51 4.58
CA ASP A 556 -13.18 -6.42 5.68
C ASP A 556 -14.12 -6.17 6.87
N LEU A 557 -14.53 -7.24 7.55
CA LEU A 557 -15.20 -7.20 8.85
C LEU A 557 -14.23 -7.68 9.92
N PHE A 558 -13.92 -6.83 10.89
CA PHE A 558 -13.10 -7.13 12.06
C PHE A 558 -13.99 -7.29 13.28
N ALA A 559 -13.83 -8.39 14.02
CA ALA A 559 -14.49 -8.58 15.30
C ALA A 559 -13.75 -9.63 16.11
N ARG A 560 -13.99 -9.68 17.44
CA ARG A 560 -13.36 -10.67 18.33
C ARG A 560 -11.82 -10.64 18.26
N GLY A 561 -11.24 -9.50 17.93
CA GLY A 561 -9.79 -9.34 17.81
C GLY A 561 -9.16 -9.88 16.52
N TRP A 562 -9.96 -10.27 15.51
CA TRP A 562 -9.48 -10.84 14.25
C TRP A 562 -10.22 -10.25 13.02
N PRO A 563 -9.60 -10.26 11.83
CA PRO A 563 -10.31 -10.16 10.57
C PRO A 563 -11.17 -11.41 10.34
N LEU A 564 -12.46 -11.23 10.07
CA LEU A 564 -13.41 -12.32 9.83
C LEU A 564 -13.83 -12.43 8.36
N THR A 565 -13.66 -11.37 7.56
CA THR A 565 -13.77 -11.42 6.09
C THR A 565 -12.56 -10.74 5.46
N PRO A 566 -11.34 -11.23 5.69
CA PRO A 566 -10.12 -10.54 5.30
C PRO A 566 -9.97 -10.41 3.78
N ASP A 567 -9.23 -9.42 3.29
CA ASP A 567 -8.56 -9.54 1.97
C ASP A 567 -7.50 -10.67 1.99
N LEU A 568 -7.11 -11.16 0.82
CA LEU A 568 -6.01 -12.12 0.69
C LEU A 568 -4.66 -11.51 1.09
N GLY A 569 -4.51 -10.20 0.88
CA GLY A 569 -3.30 -9.46 1.19
C GLY A 569 -2.13 -9.78 0.25
N TYR A 570 -0.90 -9.70 0.76
CA TYR A 570 0.31 -9.73 -0.06
C TYR A 570 0.48 -11.07 -0.83
N PRO A 571 0.65 -11.05 -2.17
CA PRO A 571 0.72 -12.25 -3.02
C PRO A 571 1.99 -13.12 -2.82
N ASP A 572 2.02 -14.29 -3.47
CA ASP A 572 3.16 -15.23 -3.39
C ASP A 572 4.47 -14.70 -3.96
N ALA A 573 4.37 -13.80 -4.94
CA ALA A 573 5.49 -13.28 -5.69
C ALA A 573 5.14 -11.88 -6.21
N MET A 574 6.19 -11.15 -6.62
CA MET A 574 6.10 -9.77 -7.11
C MET A 574 6.63 -9.63 -8.54
N ASN A 575 6.51 -10.69 -9.35
CA ASN A 575 6.93 -10.64 -10.75
C ASN A 575 5.75 -10.96 -11.68
N ILE A 576 5.79 -10.36 -12.87
CA ILE A 576 4.74 -10.51 -13.88
C ILE A 576 4.67 -11.91 -14.49
N TYR A 577 5.61 -12.80 -14.19
CA TYR A 577 5.70 -14.16 -14.73
C TYR A 577 5.07 -15.21 -13.82
N VAL A 578 4.60 -14.84 -12.62
CA VAL A 578 3.82 -15.73 -11.77
C VAL A 578 2.33 -15.57 -12.10
N PRO A 579 1.68 -16.57 -12.72
CA PRO A 579 0.29 -16.44 -13.18
C PRO A 579 -0.68 -16.25 -12.01
N GLY A 580 -0.46 -16.92 -10.87
CA GLY A 580 -1.33 -16.84 -9.69
C GLY A 580 -1.43 -15.44 -9.04
N VAL A 581 -0.50 -14.53 -9.36
CA VAL A 581 -0.63 -13.12 -8.94
C VAL A 581 -1.79 -12.47 -9.69
N TRP A 582 -1.81 -12.60 -11.02
CA TRP A 582 -2.72 -11.86 -11.90
C TRP A 582 -4.04 -12.57 -12.17
N THR A 583 -4.01 -13.89 -12.23
CA THR A 583 -5.20 -14.72 -12.45
C THR A 583 -6.00 -14.98 -11.18
N TRP A 584 -5.44 -14.65 -10.00
CA TRP A 584 -6.08 -14.88 -8.71
C TRP A 584 -5.89 -13.73 -7.72
N SER A 585 -4.69 -13.59 -7.15
CA SER A 585 -4.46 -12.76 -5.94
C SER A 585 -4.97 -11.32 -6.08
N VAL A 586 -4.71 -10.69 -7.24
CA VAL A 586 -5.13 -9.30 -7.50
C VAL A 586 -6.47 -9.22 -8.27
N ASN A 587 -7.05 -10.35 -8.70
CA ASN A 587 -8.25 -10.39 -9.53
C ASN A 587 -9.52 -10.21 -8.71
N THR A 588 -10.48 -9.44 -9.23
CA THR A 588 -11.73 -9.04 -8.55
C THR A 588 -12.50 -10.17 -7.88
N ILE A 589 -12.58 -11.37 -8.47
CA ILE A 589 -13.37 -12.46 -7.89
C ILE A 589 -12.81 -12.99 -6.56
N ALA A 590 -11.51 -12.77 -6.31
CA ALA A 590 -10.84 -13.18 -5.09
C ALA A 590 -11.28 -12.36 -3.87
N HIS A 591 -11.84 -11.17 -4.09
CA HIS A 591 -12.20 -10.17 -3.09
C HIS A 591 -13.70 -10.20 -2.78
N ASN A 592 -14.07 -9.69 -1.60
CA ASN A 592 -15.47 -9.52 -1.16
C ASN A 592 -16.22 -8.42 -1.95
N THR A 593 -16.42 -8.58 -3.26
CA THR A 593 -17.09 -7.60 -4.15
C THR A 593 -17.83 -8.29 -5.31
N VAL A 594 -18.31 -7.52 -6.30
CA VAL A 594 -19.02 -8.06 -7.47
C VAL A 594 -18.16 -8.00 -8.74
N THR A 595 -18.01 -9.13 -9.42
CA THR A 595 -17.47 -9.23 -10.79
C THR A 595 -18.60 -9.08 -11.81
N VAL A 596 -18.36 -8.35 -12.90
CA VAL A 596 -19.31 -8.18 -14.02
C VAL A 596 -18.75 -8.81 -15.29
N ASP A 597 -19.58 -9.56 -16.00
CA ASP A 597 -19.26 -10.23 -17.27
C ASP A 597 -18.01 -11.12 -17.22
N ALA A 598 -17.79 -11.75 -16.06
CA ALA A 598 -16.64 -12.63 -15.81
C ALA A 598 -15.28 -11.97 -16.13
N ALA A 599 -15.12 -10.68 -15.82
CA ALA A 599 -13.90 -9.92 -16.07
C ALA A 599 -13.47 -9.10 -14.84
N ALA A 600 -12.15 -8.99 -14.64
CA ALA A 600 -11.58 -8.11 -13.62
C ALA A 600 -12.00 -6.64 -13.85
N GLN A 601 -12.10 -5.84 -12.80
CA GLN A 601 -12.49 -4.42 -12.87
C GLN A 601 -11.58 -3.61 -13.81
N PRO A 602 -12.09 -3.05 -14.94
CA PRO A 602 -11.25 -2.34 -15.90
C PRO A 602 -11.10 -0.84 -15.62
N GLY A 603 -12.05 -0.23 -14.90
CA GLY A 603 -12.12 1.22 -14.71
C GLY A 603 -11.48 1.71 -13.41
N ASN A 604 -10.99 2.95 -13.45
CA ASN A 604 -10.18 3.52 -12.37
C ASN A 604 -10.71 4.81 -11.71
N ALA A 605 -11.96 5.18 -11.98
CA ALA A 605 -12.58 6.30 -11.28
C ALA A 605 -12.78 5.94 -9.79
N PRO A 606 -12.40 6.80 -8.83
CA PRO A 606 -12.67 6.55 -7.42
C PRO A 606 -14.18 6.53 -7.15
N GLY A 607 -14.58 5.80 -6.11
CA GLY A 607 -15.97 5.79 -5.64
C GLY A 607 -16.37 7.11 -4.96
N VAL A 608 -17.65 7.43 -5.06
CA VAL A 608 -18.30 8.59 -4.45
C VAL A 608 -19.06 8.16 -3.21
N VAL A 609 -18.71 8.72 -2.06
CA VAL A 609 -19.45 8.50 -0.81
C VAL A 609 -20.78 9.25 -0.88
N GLU A 610 -21.87 8.49 -0.89
CA GLU A 610 -23.25 8.98 -0.98
C GLU A 610 -23.87 9.21 0.40
N LEU A 611 -23.48 8.39 1.38
CA LEU A 611 -23.90 8.50 2.76
C LEU A 611 -22.80 7.99 3.67
N PHE A 612 -22.53 8.69 4.77
CA PHE A 612 -21.76 8.17 5.89
C PHE A 612 -22.42 8.67 7.18
N ALA A 613 -22.97 7.73 7.95
CA ALA A 613 -23.76 8.03 9.13
C ALA A 613 -23.28 7.20 10.33
N ASP A 614 -23.13 7.87 11.47
CA ASP A 614 -22.82 7.23 12.75
C ASP A 614 -23.79 7.78 13.81
N ALA A 615 -24.65 6.91 14.33
CA ALA A 615 -25.56 7.20 15.44
C ALA A 615 -25.29 6.31 16.67
N GLY A 616 -24.05 5.82 16.81
CA GLY A 616 -23.61 4.94 17.89
C GLY A 616 -24.06 3.49 17.70
N TRP A 617 -25.38 3.22 17.68
CA TRP A 617 -25.92 1.86 17.58
C TRP A 617 -26.24 1.40 16.16
N VAL A 618 -26.35 2.35 15.22
CA VAL A 618 -26.34 2.09 13.78
C VAL A 618 -25.26 2.96 13.16
N ARG A 619 -24.43 2.34 12.33
CA ARG A 619 -23.46 3.01 11.49
C ARG A 619 -23.68 2.53 10.06
N GLY A 620 -23.56 3.43 9.09
CA GLY A 620 -23.80 3.10 7.70
C GLY A 620 -22.92 3.88 6.75
N VAL A 621 -22.50 3.23 5.66
CA VAL A 621 -21.82 3.86 4.54
C VAL A 621 -22.47 3.40 3.24
N GLU A 622 -22.69 4.33 2.32
CA GLU A 622 -23.05 4.03 0.93
C GLU A 622 -22.02 4.67 0.01
N VAL A 623 -21.49 3.87 -0.92
CA VAL A 623 -20.58 4.33 -1.96
C VAL A 623 -21.08 3.90 -3.33
N SER A 624 -21.19 4.86 -4.24
CA SER A 624 -21.38 4.62 -5.67
C SER A 624 -20.02 4.61 -6.37
N ALA A 625 -19.70 3.57 -7.12
CA ALA A 625 -18.50 3.51 -7.94
C ALA A 625 -18.86 3.30 -9.41
N ALA A 626 -19.79 4.12 -9.89
CA ALA A 626 -20.12 4.23 -11.31
C ALA A 626 -18.85 4.62 -12.09
N GLY A 627 -18.38 3.71 -12.96
CA GLY A 627 -17.09 3.82 -13.64
C GLY A 627 -16.10 2.69 -13.36
N THR A 628 -16.35 1.85 -12.34
CA THR A 628 -15.57 0.61 -12.11
C THR A 628 -15.71 -0.34 -13.30
N TYR A 629 -16.94 -0.58 -13.72
CA TYR A 629 -17.29 -1.26 -14.96
C TYR A 629 -17.99 -0.25 -15.88
N PRO A 630 -17.35 0.20 -16.98
CA PRO A 630 -17.91 1.21 -17.87
C PRO A 630 -19.27 0.84 -18.46
N GLN A 631 -19.59 -0.45 -18.57
CA GLN A 631 -20.88 -0.94 -19.04
C GLN A 631 -22.00 -0.92 -17.96
N CYS A 632 -21.68 -0.55 -16.73
CA CYS A 632 -22.64 -0.48 -15.62
C CYS A 632 -23.06 0.96 -15.35
N ALA A 633 -24.37 1.20 -15.41
CA ALA A 633 -24.98 2.46 -15.00
C ALA A 633 -25.03 2.62 -13.46
N ASP A 634 -25.04 1.50 -12.74
CA ASP A 634 -24.96 1.48 -11.28
C ASP A 634 -24.04 0.34 -10.83
N TYR A 635 -23.12 0.64 -9.92
CA TYR A 635 -22.25 -0.30 -9.23
C TYR A 635 -21.99 0.32 -7.85
N ARG A 636 -22.82 -0.05 -6.86
CA ARG A 636 -22.81 0.57 -5.54
C ARG A 636 -22.93 -0.47 -4.43
N ARG A 637 -22.42 -0.08 -3.26
CA ARG A 637 -22.49 -0.87 -2.04
C ARG A 637 -22.96 -0.01 -0.87
N GLY A 638 -23.92 -0.53 -0.11
CA GLY A 638 -24.41 0.02 1.16
C GLY A 638 -24.12 -0.98 2.29
N LEU A 639 -23.34 -0.57 3.29
CA LEU A 639 -23.01 -1.38 4.45
C LEU A 639 -23.64 -0.77 5.71
N VAL A 640 -24.30 -1.59 6.52
CA VAL A 640 -25.02 -1.16 7.73
C VAL A 640 -24.59 -2.02 8.93
N LEU A 641 -23.81 -1.44 9.83
CA LEU A 641 -23.36 -2.08 11.07
C LEU A 641 -24.30 -1.71 12.23
N VAL A 642 -24.92 -2.72 12.85
CA VAL A 642 -25.95 -2.54 13.89
C VAL A 642 -25.57 -3.29 15.16
N ASP A 643 -25.76 -2.64 16.32
CA ASP A 643 -25.58 -3.29 17.63
C ASP A 643 -26.76 -4.23 17.92
N ALA A 644 -26.51 -5.53 18.07
CA ALA A 644 -27.55 -6.53 18.35
C ALA A 644 -28.10 -6.40 19.80
N PRO A 645 -29.36 -6.82 20.06
CA PRO A 645 -29.89 -6.88 21.42
C PRO A 645 -29.14 -7.96 22.22
N GLY A 646 -28.79 -7.66 23.48
CA GLY A 646 -28.02 -8.57 24.33
C GLY A 646 -26.51 -8.57 24.13
N GLY A 647 -25.99 -7.79 23.18
CA GLY A 647 -24.55 -7.67 22.88
C GLY A 647 -24.19 -8.21 21.50
N GLY A 648 -23.00 -7.85 21.00
CA GLY A 648 -22.57 -8.19 19.64
C GLY A 648 -23.06 -7.21 18.57
N ARG A 649 -22.62 -7.43 17.33
CA ARG A 649 -22.94 -6.59 16.17
C ARG A 649 -23.17 -7.48 14.96
N TYR A 650 -24.03 -7.05 14.05
CA TYR A 650 -24.17 -7.67 12.74
C TYR A 650 -24.05 -6.61 11.64
N LEU A 651 -23.62 -7.04 10.46
CA LEU A 651 -23.53 -6.22 9.27
C LEU A 651 -24.58 -6.66 8.25
N VAL A 652 -25.25 -5.70 7.63
CA VAL A 652 -26.07 -5.93 6.43
C VAL A 652 -25.37 -5.31 5.23
N ASP A 653 -25.09 -6.11 4.20
CA ASP A 653 -24.51 -5.68 2.92
C ASP A 653 -25.59 -5.67 1.85
N PHE A 654 -25.75 -4.51 1.20
CA PHE A 654 -26.57 -4.29 0.01
C PHE A 654 -25.65 -3.93 -1.16
N PHE A 655 -25.69 -4.71 -2.25
CA PHE A 655 -24.93 -4.42 -3.46
C PHE A 655 -25.89 -4.30 -4.65
N ASN A 656 -25.91 -3.14 -5.31
CA ASN A 656 -26.70 -2.92 -6.51
C ASN A 656 -25.80 -2.83 -7.74
N VAL A 657 -26.17 -3.58 -8.79
CA VAL A 657 -25.52 -3.51 -10.10
C VAL A 657 -26.57 -3.42 -11.19
N THR A 658 -26.43 -2.45 -12.09
CA THR A 658 -27.28 -2.29 -13.29
C THR A 658 -26.42 -2.14 -14.53
N GLY A 659 -26.59 -3.04 -15.50
CA GLY A 659 -25.71 -3.19 -16.66
C GLY A 659 -25.24 -4.65 -16.79
N GLY A 660 -24.35 -4.92 -17.74
CA GLY A 660 -23.78 -6.25 -17.96
C GLY A 660 -24.82 -7.36 -18.23
N ARG A 661 -24.32 -8.59 -18.33
CA ARG A 661 -25.10 -9.81 -18.58
C ARG A 661 -24.84 -10.92 -17.56
N GLN A 662 -23.75 -10.83 -16.80
CA GLN A 662 -23.48 -11.72 -15.68
C GLN A 662 -22.92 -10.92 -14.50
N HIS A 663 -23.45 -11.17 -13.31
CA HIS A 663 -22.95 -10.60 -12.05
C HIS A 663 -22.61 -11.72 -11.08
N ASP A 664 -21.40 -11.72 -10.55
CA ASP A 664 -20.90 -12.67 -9.57
C ASP A 664 -20.54 -11.94 -8.28
N TYR A 665 -21.39 -12.07 -7.28
CA TYR A 665 -21.16 -11.54 -5.94
C TYR A 665 -20.40 -12.57 -5.10
N SER A 666 -19.20 -12.20 -4.66
CA SER A 666 -18.27 -13.06 -3.93
C SER A 666 -18.13 -12.59 -2.49
N LEU A 667 -18.21 -13.52 -1.54
CA LEU A 667 -17.87 -13.33 -0.13
C LEU A 667 -17.09 -14.54 0.39
N HIS A 668 -16.20 -14.33 1.34
CA HIS A 668 -15.59 -15.44 2.08
C HIS A 668 -15.36 -15.09 3.54
N GLY A 669 -15.25 -16.14 4.36
CA GLY A 669 -14.87 -16.01 5.77
C GLY A 669 -13.36 -16.05 6.00
N PRO A 670 -12.94 -16.19 7.27
CA PRO A 670 -11.53 -16.27 7.63
C PRO A 670 -10.93 -17.66 7.33
N PRO A 671 -9.60 -17.81 7.41
CA PRO A 671 -8.97 -19.12 7.41
C PRO A 671 -9.44 -19.96 8.61
N GLY A 672 -9.73 -21.23 8.36
CA GLY A 672 -10.13 -22.20 9.37
C GLY A 672 -11.23 -23.12 8.88
N THR A 673 -12.13 -23.51 9.78
CA THR A 673 -13.19 -24.47 9.43
C THR A 673 -14.44 -23.75 8.97
N SER A 674 -15.08 -24.27 7.93
CA SER A 674 -16.37 -23.80 7.44
C SER A 674 -17.40 -24.93 7.41
N ARG A 675 -18.67 -24.62 7.69
CA ARG A 675 -19.78 -25.57 7.62
C ARG A 675 -20.98 -24.95 6.90
N LEU A 676 -21.47 -25.63 5.87
CA LEU A 676 -22.75 -25.30 5.24
C LEU A 676 -23.89 -25.65 6.22
N ALA A 677 -24.84 -24.73 6.45
CA ALA A 677 -25.78 -24.85 7.58
C ALA A 677 -26.78 -26.02 7.48
N ASP A 678 -27.03 -26.54 6.27
CA ASP A 678 -27.95 -27.65 6.00
C ASP A 678 -27.46 -28.53 4.85
N ASP A 679 -28.19 -29.61 4.57
CA ASP A 679 -27.83 -30.61 3.55
C ASP A 679 -28.35 -30.29 2.15
N ALA A 680 -29.00 -29.13 1.94
CA ALA A 680 -29.61 -28.79 0.65
C ALA A 680 -28.60 -28.09 -0.29
N TRP A 681 -27.47 -28.78 -0.47
CA TRP A 681 -26.36 -28.45 -1.36
C TRP A 681 -26.03 -29.65 -2.22
N SER A 682 -25.57 -29.41 -3.44
CA SER A 682 -25.00 -30.49 -4.25
C SER A 682 -23.71 -31.04 -3.62
N ALA A 683 -23.34 -32.26 -4.01
CA ALA A 683 -21.97 -32.72 -3.84
C ALA A 683 -21.00 -31.76 -4.57
N PRO A 684 -19.73 -31.67 -4.13
CA PRO A 684 -18.69 -30.93 -4.85
C PRO A 684 -18.55 -31.42 -6.29
N ALA A 685 -18.70 -30.50 -7.24
CA ALA A 685 -18.50 -30.78 -8.66
C ALA A 685 -16.99 -30.91 -8.98
N PRO A 686 -16.61 -31.73 -9.98
CA PRO A 686 -15.23 -31.77 -10.47
C PRO A 686 -14.85 -30.45 -11.16
N GLY A 687 -13.55 -30.22 -11.38
CA GLY A 687 -13.06 -29.01 -12.05
C GLY A 687 -13.15 -27.76 -11.18
N THR A 688 -13.58 -26.66 -11.78
CA THR A 688 -13.59 -25.32 -11.16
C THR A 688 -14.90 -24.57 -11.47
N LEU A 689 -15.08 -23.36 -10.92
CA LEU A 689 -16.22 -22.49 -11.23
C LEU A 689 -16.27 -22.10 -12.71
N ALA A 690 -15.13 -22.10 -13.40
CA ALA A 690 -15.03 -21.91 -14.85
C ALA A 690 -15.70 -23.05 -15.65
N GLY A 691 -15.78 -24.25 -15.06
CA GLY A 691 -16.43 -25.41 -15.65
C GLY A 691 -15.87 -26.72 -15.11
N GLU A 692 -16.67 -27.78 -15.24
CA GLU A 692 -16.33 -29.12 -14.71
C GLU A 692 -15.09 -29.76 -15.36
N LYS A 693 -14.67 -29.23 -16.52
CA LYS A 693 -13.50 -29.71 -17.27
C LYS A 693 -12.27 -28.81 -17.15
N VAL A 694 -12.42 -27.64 -16.51
CA VAL A 694 -11.33 -26.67 -16.36
C VAL A 694 -10.52 -27.03 -15.12
N GLN A 695 -9.23 -27.27 -15.30
CA GLN A 695 -8.32 -27.61 -14.21
C GLN A 695 -7.99 -26.38 -13.35
N LEU A 696 -7.56 -26.63 -12.11
CA LEU A 696 -7.16 -25.57 -11.19
C LEU A 696 -6.00 -24.75 -11.79
N GLY A 697 -6.23 -23.45 -11.97
CA GLY A 697 -5.25 -22.52 -12.54
C GLY A 697 -5.12 -22.56 -14.08
N GLU A 698 -5.93 -23.35 -14.78
CA GLU A 698 -5.94 -23.39 -16.25
C GLU A 698 -6.44 -22.06 -16.84
N LEU A 699 -5.65 -21.46 -17.74
CA LEU A 699 -6.03 -20.27 -18.48
C LEU A 699 -7.04 -20.60 -19.58
N TYR A 700 -8.30 -20.74 -19.18
CA TYR A 700 -9.40 -21.15 -20.07
C TYR A 700 -10.03 -19.99 -20.87
N ASP A 701 -9.91 -18.76 -20.36
CA ASP A 701 -10.56 -17.55 -20.86
C ASP A 701 -9.61 -16.56 -21.55
N ASP A 702 -8.32 -16.93 -21.69
CA ASP A 702 -7.35 -16.21 -22.50
C ASP A 702 -6.42 -17.19 -23.26
N PRO A 703 -6.89 -17.76 -24.40
CA PRO A 703 -6.12 -18.75 -25.17
C PRO A 703 -4.81 -18.21 -25.72
N ALA A 704 -4.72 -16.91 -26.00
CA ALA A 704 -3.51 -16.28 -26.52
C ALA A 704 -2.42 -16.25 -25.44
N MET A 705 -2.76 -15.80 -24.23
CA MET A 705 -1.84 -15.82 -23.10
C MET A 705 -1.48 -17.25 -22.66
N ALA A 706 -2.44 -18.17 -22.70
CA ALA A 706 -2.19 -19.59 -22.45
C ALA A 706 -1.15 -20.18 -23.41
N ALA A 707 -1.25 -19.86 -24.71
CA ALA A 707 -0.32 -20.33 -25.73
C ALA A 707 1.08 -19.67 -25.61
N ALA A 708 1.15 -18.39 -25.23
CA ALA A 708 2.41 -17.68 -25.02
C ALA A 708 3.17 -18.17 -23.77
N GLY A 709 2.45 -18.63 -22.74
CA GLY A 709 3.02 -19.11 -21.49
C GLY A 709 3.84 -18.01 -20.77
N PRO A 710 4.91 -18.37 -20.04
CA PRO A 710 5.68 -17.41 -19.26
C PRO A 710 6.50 -16.42 -20.10
N THR A 711 6.49 -16.51 -21.44
CA THR A 711 7.27 -15.61 -22.31
C THR A 711 6.71 -14.18 -22.35
N GLN A 712 5.39 -14.02 -22.26
CA GLN A 712 4.71 -12.70 -22.31
C GLN A 712 4.43 -12.12 -20.91
N GLY A 713 4.41 -12.94 -19.86
CA GLY A 713 3.94 -12.54 -18.53
C GLY A 713 2.42 -12.36 -18.47
N TYR A 714 1.88 -12.19 -17.26
CA TYR A 714 0.45 -12.30 -16.96
C TYR A 714 -0.19 -10.98 -16.48
N PHE A 715 0.56 -9.88 -16.43
CA PHE A 715 0.08 -8.56 -15.97
C PHE A 715 -1.19 -8.07 -16.70
N GLU A 716 -1.29 -8.36 -17.99
CA GLU A 716 -2.40 -7.92 -18.85
C GLU A 716 -3.64 -8.82 -18.74
N TYR A 717 -3.60 -9.89 -17.94
CA TYR A 717 -4.75 -10.78 -17.79
C TYR A 717 -5.95 -10.02 -17.21
N ARG A 718 -7.09 -10.09 -17.90
CA ARG A 718 -8.36 -9.46 -17.48
C ARG A 718 -9.53 -10.44 -17.40
N GLY A 719 -9.23 -11.74 -17.47
CA GLY A 719 -10.22 -12.79 -17.34
C GLY A 719 -10.81 -12.89 -15.93
N SER A 720 -11.57 -13.95 -15.72
CA SER A 720 -12.51 -14.12 -14.62
C SER A 720 -11.88 -14.49 -13.28
N GLY A 721 -10.74 -15.20 -13.30
CA GLY A 721 -10.18 -15.87 -12.13
C GLY A 721 -10.97 -17.09 -11.63
N PHE A 722 -12.04 -17.50 -12.31
CA PHE A 722 -12.92 -18.60 -11.87
C PHE A 722 -12.22 -19.97 -11.82
N GLN A 723 -11.12 -20.14 -12.53
CA GLN A 723 -10.27 -21.33 -12.53
C GLN A 723 -9.57 -21.61 -11.20
N HIS A 724 -9.66 -20.72 -10.21
CA HIS A 724 -9.07 -20.90 -8.89
C HIS A 724 -10.07 -21.33 -7.81
N LEU A 725 -11.36 -21.36 -8.16
CA LEU A 725 -12.47 -21.76 -7.28
C LEU A 725 -12.86 -23.20 -7.62
N PHE A 726 -12.58 -24.14 -6.74
CA PHE A 726 -12.81 -25.59 -6.93
C PHE A 726 -13.74 -26.14 -5.83
N ASN A 727 -14.07 -27.44 -5.88
CA ASN A 727 -15.07 -28.06 -5.01
C ASN A 727 -16.41 -27.32 -5.03
N VAL A 728 -16.87 -26.93 -6.22
CA VAL A 728 -18.07 -26.09 -6.36
C VAL A 728 -19.32 -26.88 -5.94
N GLN A 729 -20.06 -26.34 -4.99
CA GLN A 729 -21.33 -26.87 -4.51
C GLN A 729 -22.45 -25.87 -4.82
N ARG A 730 -23.59 -26.36 -5.29
CA ARG A 730 -24.74 -25.53 -5.68
C ARG A 730 -25.88 -25.68 -4.69
N ARG A 731 -26.46 -24.57 -4.26
CA ARG A 731 -27.64 -24.54 -3.40
C ARG A 731 -28.87 -25.01 -4.19
N THR A 732 -29.68 -25.89 -3.60
CA THR A 732 -30.88 -26.43 -4.29
C THR A 732 -32.15 -25.62 -4.03
N GLY A 733 -32.18 -24.79 -2.98
CA GLY A 733 -33.27 -23.84 -2.73
C GLY A 733 -33.05 -23.04 -1.44
N GLY A 734 -33.66 -21.85 -1.36
CA GLY A 734 -33.55 -20.97 -0.19
C GLY A 734 -32.20 -20.27 -0.07
N ASP A 735 -31.99 -19.61 1.07
CA ASP A 735 -30.78 -18.83 1.36
C ASP A 735 -29.54 -19.72 1.48
N ALA A 736 -28.37 -19.16 1.16
CA ALA A 736 -27.08 -19.78 1.41
C ALA A 736 -26.54 -19.30 2.77
N VAL A 737 -26.24 -20.25 3.67
CA VAL A 737 -25.72 -19.96 5.00
C VAL A 737 -24.47 -20.80 5.25
N VAL A 738 -23.38 -20.12 5.64
CA VAL A 738 -22.13 -20.78 6.01
C VAL A 738 -21.67 -20.24 7.36
N ASP A 739 -21.35 -21.18 8.26
CA ASP A 739 -20.69 -20.92 9.53
C ASP A 739 -19.18 -21.06 9.35
N TYR A 740 -18.42 -20.10 9.88
CA TYR A 740 -16.97 -20.08 9.87
C TYR A 740 -16.42 -19.99 11.29
N VAL A 741 -15.29 -20.65 11.54
CA VAL A 741 -14.53 -20.53 12.79
C VAL A 741 -13.08 -20.25 12.43
N HIS A 742 -12.53 -19.17 12.96
CA HIS A 742 -11.16 -18.74 12.73
C HIS A 742 -10.17 -19.73 13.34
N GLU A 743 -9.17 -20.18 12.59
CA GLU A 743 -8.26 -21.24 13.07
C GLU A 743 -7.31 -20.81 14.19
N LYS A 744 -7.00 -19.51 14.29
CA LYS A 744 -6.18 -18.97 15.39
C LYS A 744 -6.95 -18.72 16.67
N ASP A 745 -8.27 -18.66 16.61
CA ASP A 745 -9.11 -18.36 17.76
C ASP A 745 -10.50 -18.97 17.58
N PRO A 746 -10.80 -20.09 18.26
CA PRO A 746 -12.10 -20.72 18.14
C PRO A 746 -13.24 -19.83 18.66
N ALA A 747 -12.97 -18.81 19.49
CA ALA A 747 -14.00 -17.86 19.93
C ALA A 747 -14.35 -16.80 18.87
N ALA A 748 -13.57 -16.71 17.80
CA ALA A 748 -13.81 -15.84 16.67
C ALA A 748 -14.53 -16.61 15.55
N ALA A 749 -15.87 -16.57 15.57
CA ALA A 749 -16.71 -17.19 14.56
C ALA A 749 -17.52 -16.15 13.78
N LEU A 750 -17.91 -16.53 12.56
CA LEU A 750 -18.70 -15.70 11.66
C LEU A 750 -19.76 -16.57 10.99
N ARG A 751 -21.00 -16.10 10.96
CA ARG A 751 -22.03 -16.63 10.05
C ARG A 751 -22.26 -15.64 8.93
N ILE A 752 -22.21 -16.11 7.69
CA ILE A 752 -22.62 -15.35 6.51
C ILE A 752 -23.90 -15.96 5.95
N ARG A 753 -24.90 -15.13 5.72
CA ARG A 753 -26.15 -15.49 5.04
C ARG A 753 -26.33 -14.64 3.79
N VAL A 754 -26.35 -15.26 2.63
CA VAL A 754 -26.71 -14.62 1.36
C VAL A 754 -28.17 -14.95 1.03
N LEU A 755 -29.01 -13.92 0.94
CA LEU A 755 -30.45 -14.07 0.77
C LEU A 755 -30.81 -14.37 -0.68
N ALA A 756 -31.53 -15.47 -0.90
CA ALA A 756 -31.99 -15.86 -2.21
C ALA A 756 -32.93 -14.81 -2.82
N ALA A 757 -32.89 -14.70 -4.15
CA ALA A 757 -33.79 -13.89 -4.93
C ALA A 757 -34.02 -14.56 -6.29
N PRO A 758 -35.13 -14.25 -7.00
CA PRO A 758 -35.39 -14.79 -8.33
C PRO A 758 -34.21 -14.53 -9.28
N GLY A 759 -33.81 -15.55 -10.03
CA GLY A 759 -32.69 -15.48 -11.00
C GLY A 759 -31.29 -15.69 -10.40
N LEU A 760 -31.16 -15.77 -9.07
CA LEU A 760 -29.86 -16.02 -8.43
C LEU A 760 -29.55 -17.52 -8.32
N SER A 761 -28.36 -17.90 -8.75
CA SER A 761 -27.73 -19.19 -8.44
C SER A 761 -26.75 -18.99 -7.28
N LEU A 762 -27.00 -19.66 -6.15
CA LEU A 762 -26.13 -19.59 -4.97
C LEU A 762 -25.19 -20.81 -4.95
N MET A 763 -23.92 -20.55 -4.69
CA MET A 763 -22.83 -21.53 -4.74
C MET A 763 -21.89 -21.37 -3.55
N ALA A 764 -21.19 -22.44 -3.21
CA ALA A 764 -20.03 -22.42 -2.34
C ALA A 764 -18.84 -23.06 -3.05
N ALA A 765 -17.63 -22.56 -2.83
CA ALA A 765 -16.42 -23.08 -3.47
C ALA A 765 -15.21 -22.90 -2.54
N ASP A 766 -14.17 -23.70 -2.73
CA ASP A 766 -12.88 -23.54 -2.06
C ASP A 766 -11.91 -22.81 -2.98
N ALA A 767 -11.08 -21.95 -2.40
CA ALA A 767 -9.88 -21.45 -3.06
C ALA A 767 -8.73 -21.32 -2.05
N ARG A 768 -7.49 -21.32 -2.55
CA ARG A 768 -6.31 -21.05 -1.74
C ARG A 768 -6.11 -19.55 -1.59
N VAL A 769 -5.63 -19.08 -0.44
CA VAL A 769 -5.18 -17.67 -0.32
C VAL A 769 -4.07 -17.43 -1.33
N SER A 770 -3.01 -18.24 -1.26
CA SER A 770 -1.97 -18.28 -2.28
C SER A 770 -1.29 -19.66 -2.29
N PRO A 771 -0.96 -20.23 -3.45
CA PRO A 771 -0.50 -21.63 -3.53
C PRO A 771 0.84 -21.93 -2.83
N VAL A 772 1.71 -20.95 -2.59
CA VAL A 772 3.06 -21.17 -2.02
C VAL A 772 3.21 -20.62 -0.60
N LYS A 773 3.01 -19.32 -0.40
CA LYS A 773 3.29 -18.60 0.86
C LYS A 773 2.19 -18.83 1.90
N ASN A 774 0.93 -18.87 1.45
CA ASN A 774 -0.24 -18.97 2.32
C ASN A 774 -1.20 -20.06 1.80
N PRO A 775 -0.88 -21.36 1.95
CA PRO A 775 -1.64 -22.46 1.34
C PRO A 775 -3.03 -22.70 1.97
N HIS A 776 -3.45 -21.85 2.92
CA HIS A 776 -4.73 -21.92 3.60
C HIS A 776 -5.89 -21.92 2.59
N LEU A 777 -6.91 -22.71 2.88
CA LEU A 777 -8.15 -22.73 2.11
C LEU A 777 -9.17 -21.79 2.74
N LEU A 778 -9.84 -21.03 1.88
CA LEU A 778 -10.98 -20.22 2.23
C LEU A 778 -12.22 -20.79 1.52
N LYS A 779 -13.33 -20.85 2.26
CA LYS A 779 -14.64 -21.21 1.72
C LYS A 779 -15.37 -19.95 1.26
N TYR A 780 -15.57 -19.83 -0.05
CA TYR A 780 -16.30 -18.75 -0.69
C TYR A 780 -17.79 -19.08 -0.78
N LEU A 781 -18.64 -18.07 -0.57
CA LEU A 781 -20.02 -18.02 -1.03
C LEU A 781 -20.10 -17.15 -2.28
N ILE A 782 -20.79 -17.64 -3.30
CA ILE A 782 -20.93 -16.93 -4.58
C ILE A 782 -22.41 -16.88 -4.96
N ALA A 783 -22.92 -15.69 -5.26
CA ALA A 783 -24.23 -15.52 -5.86
C ALA A 783 -24.07 -15.02 -7.30
N ARG A 784 -24.49 -15.85 -8.26
CA ARG A 784 -24.47 -15.52 -9.69
C ARG A 784 -25.86 -15.13 -10.17
N HIS A 785 -25.97 -14.01 -10.86
CA HIS A 785 -27.10 -13.67 -11.71
C HIS A 785 -26.62 -13.64 -13.15
N ALA A 786 -27.20 -14.44 -14.03
CA ALA A 786 -26.83 -14.46 -15.45
C ALA A 786 -28.10 -14.29 -16.29
N ALA A 787 -28.06 -13.38 -17.26
CA ALA A 787 -29.13 -13.22 -18.23
C ALA A 787 -29.14 -14.43 -19.17
N PRO A 788 -30.32 -14.99 -19.49
CA PRO A 788 -30.46 -15.90 -20.62
C PRO A 788 -29.88 -15.29 -21.91
N GLU A 789 -29.48 -16.15 -22.84
CA GLU A 789 -29.02 -15.72 -24.15
C GLU A 789 -30.16 -14.97 -24.88
N GLY A 790 -29.89 -13.75 -25.36
CA GLY A 790 -30.89 -12.90 -26.05
C GLY A 790 -31.66 -11.90 -25.18
N ASP A 791 -31.60 -11.98 -23.84
CA ASP A 791 -32.26 -11.04 -22.94
C ASP A 791 -31.51 -9.69 -22.80
N GLY A 792 -32.15 -8.69 -22.18
CA GLY A 792 -31.57 -7.37 -21.90
C GLY A 792 -30.48 -7.35 -20.81
N LEU A 793 -29.98 -6.14 -20.51
CA LEU A 793 -28.99 -5.93 -19.44
C LEU A 793 -29.56 -6.26 -18.05
N LEU A 794 -28.73 -6.79 -17.16
CA LEU A 794 -29.16 -7.18 -15.83
C LEU A 794 -29.35 -5.99 -14.88
N ARG A 795 -30.26 -6.18 -13.94
CA ARG A 795 -30.31 -5.44 -12.68
C ARG A 795 -30.26 -6.43 -11.54
N SER A 796 -29.12 -6.47 -10.85
CA SER A 796 -28.92 -7.33 -9.69
C SER A 796 -28.97 -6.54 -8.41
N GLU A 797 -29.42 -7.23 -7.38
CA GLU A 797 -29.26 -6.77 -6.02
C GLU A 797 -28.96 -7.93 -5.09
N PHE A 798 -27.76 -7.91 -4.56
CA PHE A 798 -27.28 -8.88 -3.60
C PHE A 798 -27.51 -8.34 -2.20
N VAL A 799 -28.02 -9.20 -1.32
CA VAL A 799 -28.24 -8.86 0.08
C VAL A 799 -27.68 -9.96 0.94
N SER A 800 -26.84 -9.59 1.90
CA SER A 800 -26.28 -10.54 2.86
C SER A 800 -26.24 -9.99 4.27
N VAL A 801 -26.27 -10.90 5.25
CA VAL A 801 -26.15 -10.61 6.67
C VAL A 801 -24.94 -11.35 7.22
N LEU A 802 -24.07 -10.62 7.91
CA LEU A 802 -22.85 -11.13 8.51
C LEU A 802 -22.93 -10.98 10.02
N GLU A 803 -22.78 -12.08 10.74
CA GLU A 803 -22.99 -12.17 12.19
C GLU A 803 -21.69 -12.68 12.85
N PRO A 804 -20.78 -11.80 13.30
CA PRO A 804 -19.73 -12.19 14.22
C PRO A 804 -20.31 -12.70 15.54
N HIS A 805 -19.93 -13.92 15.93
CA HIS A 805 -20.48 -14.56 17.12
C HIS A 805 -19.43 -15.44 17.83
N ALA A 806 -19.74 -15.89 19.05
CA ALA A 806 -19.02 -17.00 19.66
C ALA A 806 -19.61 -18.34 19.17
N PRO A 807 -18.87 -19.45 19.11
CA PRO A 807 -19.37 -20.71 18.60
C PRO A 807 -20.70 -21.14 19.23
N GLY A 808 -21.70 -21.45 18.39
CA GLY A 808 -23.03 -21.86 18.84
C GLY A 808 -23.99 -20.72 19.24
N GLU A 809 -23.52 -19.46 19.27
CA GLU A 809 -24.28 -18.30 19.71
C GLU A 809 -24.67 -17.37 18.54
N ALA A 810 -25.25 -17.92 17.47
CA ALA A 810 -25.72 -17.09 16.36
C ALA A 810 -26.67 -15.99 16.86
N LEU A 811 -26.42 -14.75 16.45
CA LEU A 811 -27.18 -13.59 16.94
C LEU A 811 -28.65 -13.66 16.49
N MET A 812 -28.86 -14.26 15.32
CA MET A 812 -30.14 -14.23 14.63
C MET A 812 -30.67 -15.63 14.31
N THR A 813 -31.98 -15.77 14.42
CA THR A 813 -32.71 -17.00 14.07
C THR A 813 -33.22 -16.96 12.63
N ALA A 814 -33.52 -15.77 12.10
CA ALA A 814 -34.00 -15.59 10.74
C ALA A 814 -33.66 -14.21 10.17
N ALA A 815 -33.51 -14.15 8.85
CA ALA A 815 -33.49 -12.92 8.07
C ALA A 815 -34.42 -13.11 6.88
N THR A 816 -35.30 -12.15 6.62
CA THR A 816 -36.33 -12.27 5.58
C THR A 816 -36.46 -10.98 4.79
N ARG A 817 -36.46 -11.08 3.46
CA ARG A 817 -36.74 -9.94 2.58
C ARG A 817 -38.20 -9.51 2.74
N LEU A 818 -38.41 -8.22 2.96
CA LEU A 818 -39.74 -7.61 3.02
C LEU A 818 -40.13 -6.98 1.68
N THR A 819 -41.43 -6.93 1.41
CA THR A 819 -41.96 -6.22 0.25
C THR A 819 -41.92 -4.71 0.49
N VAL A 820 -41.35 -3.99 -0.47
CA VAL A 820 -41.24 -2.52 -0.43
C VAL A 820 -41.96 -1.93 -1.64
N ALA A 821 -42.89 -1.01 -1.39
CA ALA A 821 -43.50 -0.17 -2.41
C ALA A 821 -42.79 1.19 -2.45
N GLY A 822 -42.53 1.74 -3.64
CA GLY A 822 -41.91 3.05 -3.81
C GLY A 822 -40.39 3.06 -4.03
N GLY A 823 -39.72 1.90 -3.95
CA GLY A 823 -38.28 1.76 -4.19
C GLY A 823 -37.52 1.30 -2.94
N GLY A 824 -36.28 0.83 -3.14
CA GLY A 824 -35.44 0.28 -2.08
C GLY A 824 -35.81 -1.12 -1.61
N ARG A 825 -35.22 -1.51 -0.48
CA ARG A 825 -35.26 -2.84 0.09
C ARG A 825 -35.34 -2.80 1.59
N ALA A 826 -35.92 -3.86 2.13
CA ALA A 826 -36.00 -4.02 3.56
C ALA A 826 -35.83 -5.48 3.97
N LEU A 827 -35.21 -5.69 5.12
CA LEU A 827 -35.08 -6.97 5.78
C LEU A 827 -35.79 -6.93 7.13
N LEU A 828 -36.48 -8.01 7.48
CA LEU A 828 -36.84 -8.33 8.85
C LEU A 828 -35.82 -9.32 9.41
N LEU A 829 -35.21 -8.95 10.51
CA LEU A 829 -34.09 -9.60 11.14
C LEU A 829 -34.52 -10.04 12.54
N THR A 830 -34.72 -11.33 12.78
CA THR A 830 -35.24 -11.85 14.07
C THR A 830 -34.09 -12.36 14.94
N HIS A 831 -33.92 -11.75 16.11
CA HIS A 831 -32.86 -12.07 17.07
C HIS A 831 -33.21 -13.30 17.92
N ALA A 832 -32.19 -13.94 18.48
CA ALA A 832 -32.36 -15.12 19.35
C ALA A 832 -33.22 -14.84 20.61
N ASN A 833 -33.25 -13.60 21.08
CA ASN A 833 -34.05 -13.19 22.25
C ASN A 833 -35.51 -12.81 21.91
N GLY A 834 -35.93 -12.95 20.64
CA GLY A 834 -37.28 -12.61 20.17
C GLY A 834 -37.50 -11.15 19.77
N GLU A 835 -36.53 -10.25 20.00
CA GLU A 835 -36.54 -8.93 19.37
C GLU A 835 -36.30 -9.04 17.86
N SER A 836 -36.62 -7.99 17.10
CA SER A 836 -36.35 -7.97 15.66
C SER A 836 -35.97 -6.59 15.17
N ASP A 837 -35.19 -6.52 14.10
CA ASP A 837 -34.84 -5.28 13.42
C ASP A 837 -35.44 -5.25 12.01
N ILE A 838 -35.99 -4.10 11.61
CA ILE A 838 -36.34 -3.82 10.22
C ILE A 838 -35.25 -2.92 9.65
N VAL A 839 -34.42 -3.45 8.76
CA VAL A 839 -33.32 -2.70 8.12
C VAL A 839 -33.74 -2.34 6.71
N ILE A 840 -33.74 -1.05 6.37
CA ILE A 840 -34.22 -0.50 5.10
C ILE A 840 -33.07 0.23 4.42
N HIS A 841 -32.79 -0.10 3.16
CA HIS A 841 -31.84 0.62 2.32
C HIS A 841 -32.49 0.99 0.99
N ASP A 842 -32.37 2.24 0.61
CA ASP A 842 -32.87 2.77 -0.64
C ASP A 842 -31.94 3.87 -1.18
N PRO A 843 -31.11 3.55 -2.19
CA PRO A 843 -30.15 4.51 -2.72
C PRO A 843 -30.80 5.76 -3.34
N ALA A 844 -32.06 5.67 -3.77
CA ALA A 844 -32.79 6.79 -4.35
C ALA A 844 -33.32 7.78 -3.30
N GLY A 845 -33.44 7.38 -2.03
CA GLY A 845 -34.11 8.19 -0.99
C GLY A 845 -35.56 8.52 -1.36
N SER A 846 -36.27 7.63 -2.03
CA SER A 846 -37.65 7.85 -2.44
C SER A 846 -38.61 7.61 -1.28
N ALA A 847 -39.79 8.25 -1.31
CA ALA A 847 -40.88 7.91 -0.41
C ALA A 847 -41.29 6.44 -0.64
N LYS A 848 -41.27 5.64 0.43
CA LYS A 848 -41.46 4.20 0.37
C LYS A 848 -42.25 3.68 1.56
N THR A 849 -42.91 2.54 1.32
CA THR A 849 -43.69 1.82 2.30
C THR A 849 -43.23 0.37 2.35
N VAL A 850 -42.75 -0.08 3.52
CA VAL A 850 -42.35 -1.47 3.76
C VAL A 850 -43.51 -2.20 4.43
N ALA A 851 -43.96 -3.29 3.82
CA ALA A 851 -45.00 -4.13 4.38
C ALA A 851 -44.46 -4.98 5.55
N THR A 852 -45.13 -4.94 6.70
CA THR A 852 -44.81 -5.79 7.86
C THR A 852 -46.09 -6.36 8.48
N ALA A 853 -45.98 -7.46 9.21
CA ALA A 853 -47.12 -8.08 9.89
C ALA A 853 -47.74 -7.20 11.00
N ARG A 854 -47.03 -6.16 11.48
CA ARG A 854 -47.47 -5.28 12.59
C ARG A 854 -47.94 -3.91 12.10
N GLY A 855 -47.92 -3.66 10.80
CA GLY A 855 -48.24 -2.38 10.17
C GLY A 855 -47.11 -1.90 9.26
N PRO A 856 -47.42 -1.05 8.25
CA PRO A 856 -46.40 -0.57 7.33
C PRO A 856 -45.39 0.34 8.04
N VAL A 857 -44.13 0.27 7.60
CA VAL A 857 -43.15 1.35 7.85
C VAL A 857 -43.21 2.30 6.66
N THR A 858 -43.41 3.60 6.89
CA THR A 858 -43.35 4.64 5.86
C THR A 858 -42.15 5.53 6.10
N THR A 859 -41.33 5.78 5.08
CA THR A 859 -40.16 6.66 5.21
C THR A 859 -39.70 7.14 3.84
N ASP A 860 -38.93 8.22 3.79
CA ASP A 860 -38.17 8.69 2.63
C ASP A 860 -36.65 8.46 2.80
N ALA A 861 -36.21 7.97 3.96
CA ALA A 861 -34.79 7.84 4.28
C ALA A 861 -34.04 6.89 3.35
N ARG A 862 -32.80 7.25 3.01
CA ARG A 862 -31.88 6.36 2.29
C ARG A 862 -31.53 5.12 3.09
N LEU A 863 -31.38 5.27 4.40
CA LEU A 863 -31.10 4.19 5.34
C LEU A 863 -31.98 4.33 6.58
N ALA A 864 -32.62 3.25 7.01
CA ALA A 864 -33.36 3.22 8.27
C ALA A 864 -33.24 1.87 8.98
N VAL A 865 -33.28 1.90 10.31
CA VAL A 865 -33.34 0.71 11.16
C VAL A 865 -34.39 0.92 12.25
N VAL A 866 -35.35 0.01 12.35
CA VAL A 866 -36.36 0.00 13.41
C VAL A 866 -36.19 -1.26 14.26
N ARG A 867 -35.78 -1.11 15.52
CA ARG A 867 -35.77 -2.21 16.48
C ARG A 867 -37.13 -2.37 17.11
N LEU A 868 -37.65 -3.60 17.09
CA LEU A 868 -38.89 -4.01 17.72
C LEU A 868 -38.57 -4.87 18.96
N SER A 869 -39.21 -4.56 20.09
CA SER A 869 -39.22 -5.45 21.25
C SER A 869 -39.94 -6.77 20.91
N ALA A 870 -39.79 -7.80 21.75
CA ALA A 870 -40.41 -9.10 21.55
C ALA A 870 -41.96 -9.06 21.42
N ASP A 871 -42.60 -8.02 21.96
CA ASP A 871 -44.04 -7.76 21.81
C ASP A 871 -44.41 -6.98 20.53
N GLY A 872 -43.44 -6.66 19.68
CA GLY A 872 -43.61 -6.00 18.39
C GLY A 872 -43.70 -4.47 18.42
N ARG A 873 -43.45 -3.82 19.57
CA ARG A 873 -43.43 -2.35 19.68
C ARG A 873 -42.06 -1.78 19.27
N ALA A 874 -42.03 -0.61 18.66
CA ALA A 874 -40.78 0.09 18.40
C ALA A 874 -40.04 0.39 19.72
N ALA A 875 -38.81 -0.07 19.83
CA ALA A 875 -37.91 0.14 20.95
C ALA A 875 -36.78 1.14 20.61
N ARG A 876 -36.30 1.12 19.36
CA ARG A 876 -35.32 2.08 18.83
C ARG A 876 -35.62 2.36 17.36
N VAL A 877 -35.34 3.59 16.93
CA VAL A 877 -35.51 4.02 15.54
C VAL A 877 -34.29 4.80 15.12
N PHE A 878 -33.76 4.49 13.93
CA PHE A 878 -32.70 5.22 13.27
C PHE A 878 -33.12 5.48 11.84
N PHE A 879 -32.81 6.67 11.32
CA PHE A 879 -32.84 6.91 9.89
C PHE A 879 -31.84 7.99 9.48
N ALA A 880 -31.36 7.91 8.24
CA ALA A 880 -30.43 8.87 7.66
C ALA A 880 -30.76 9.17 6.19
N GLY A 881 -30.51 10.41 5.77
CA GLY A 881 -30.78 10.87 4.40
C GLY A 881 -32.26 10.92 4.02
N GLY A 882 -33.16 11.19 4.99
CA GLY A 882 -34.60 11.43 4.78
C GLY A 882 -35.17 12.36 5.86
N SER A 883 -36.44 12.72 5.75
CA SER A 883 -37.13 13.67 6.62
C SER A 883 -37.91 13.03 7.77
N GLY A 884 -38.31 11.77 7.65
CA GLY A 884 -39.06 11.10 8.71
C GLY A 884 -39.30 9.61 8.51
N LEU A 885 -39.82 8.98 9.56
CA LEU A 885 -40.22 7.58 9.58
C LEU A 885 -41.52 7.42 10.38
N GLY A 886 -42.48 6.67 9.85
CA GLY A 886 -43.71 6.27 10.52
C GLY A 886 -43.78 4.75 10.69
N PHE A 887 -44.25 4.28 11.84
CA PHE A 887 -44.51 2.86 12.10
C PHE A 887 -45.59 2.70 13.18
N ALA A 888 -46.56 1.80 12.94
CA ALA A 888 -47.59 1.40 13.90
C ALA A 888 -48.33 2.59 14.58
N GLY A 889 -48.62 3.66 13.82
CA GLY A 889 -49.32 4.85 14.30
C GLY A 889 -48.45 5.87 15.05
N GLN A 890 -47.15 5.60 15.19
CA GLN A 890 -46.15 6.56 15.66
C GLN A 890 -45.39 7.17 14.47
N SER A 891 -45.00 8.43 14.59
CA SER A 891 -44.13 9.11 13.63
C SER A 891 -42.94 9.74 14.34
N TRP A 892 -41.78 9.65 13.69
CA TRP A 892 -40.55 10.31 14.07
C TRP A 892 -40.14 11.21 12.91
N GLU A 893 -40.18 12.52 13.14
CA GLU A 893 -39.83 13.52 12.16
C GLU A 893 -38.61 14.30 12.63
N LEU A 894 -37.81 14.78 11.68
CA LEU A 894 -36.68 15.64 12.00
C LEU A 894 -37.16 16.98 12.55
N SER A 895 -36.57 17.41 13.66
CA SER A 895 -36.62 18.81 14.05
C SER A 895 -35.83 19.67 13.06
N ALA A 896 -36.12 20.97 13.01
CA ALA A 896 -35.32 21.92 12.23
C ALA A 896 -33.82 21.90 12.59
N ALA A 897 -33.48 21.54 13.84
CA ALA A 897 -32.10 21.41 14.32
C ALA A 897 -31.38 20.15 13.79
N SER A 898 -32.13 19.12 13.38
CA SER A 898 -31.62 17.82 12.90
C SER A 898 -31.78 17.61 11.39
N ALA A 899 -32.40 18.58 10.69
CA ALA A 899 -32.58 18.58 9.24
C ALA A 899 -31.26 18.50 8.48
N SER A 900 -31.32 18.08 7.21
CA SER A 900 -30.17 18.16 6.30
C SER A 900 -29.71 19.60 6.13
N VAL A 901 -28.41 19.79 5.93
CA VAL A 901 -27.85 21.12 5.64
C VAL A 901 -27.37 21.11 4.21
N THR A 902 -27.87 22.06 3.42
CA THR A 902 -27.38 22.31 2.07
C THR A 902 -27.01 23.77 1.90
N GLY A 903 -26.01 24.03 1.09
CA GLY A 903 -25.54 25.38 0.82
C GLY A 903 -24.54 25.41 -0.33
N GLU A 904 -24.16 26.62 -0.71
CA GLU A 904 -23.17 26.88 -1.75
C GLU A 904 -21.89 27.41 -1.11
N VAL A 905 -20.74 26.87 -1.52
CA VAL A 905 -19.42 27.37 -1.12
C VAL A 905 -19.18 28.70 -1.82
N VAL A 906 -18.88 29.75 -1.05
CA VAL A 906 -18.69 31.11 -1.59
C VAL A 906 -17.22 31.53 -1.60
N ALA A 907 -16.42 30.98 -0.69
CA ALA A 907 -14.98 31.20 -0.61
C ALA A 907 -14.30 30.02 0.08
N VAL A 908 -13.02 29.82 -0.21
CA VAL A 908 -12.19 28.74 0.35
C VAL A 908 -10.86 29.34 0.83
N ASP A 909 -10.37 28.89 1.98
CA ASP A 909 -9.02 29.11 2.48
C ASP A 909 -8.31 27.76 2.59
N PRO A 910 -7.68 27.27 1.50
CA PRO A 910 -7.09 25.95 1.47
C PRO A 910 -5.98 25.77 2.51
N ALA A 911 -5.22 26.84 2.81
CA ALA A 911 -4.13 26.81 3.77
C ALA A 911 -4.58 26.50 5.21
N LYS A 912 -5.82 26.84 5.54
CA LYS A 912 -6.46 26.50 6.82
C LYS A 912 -7.39 25.30 6.74
N SER A 913 -7.57 24.71 5.56
CA SER A 913 -8.59 23.69 5.28
C SER A 913 -10.00 24.20 5.68
N GLU A 914 -10.27 25.48 5.41
CA GLU A 914 -11.53 26.15 5.74
C GLU A 914 -12.29 26.58 4.48
N PHE A 915 -13.61 26.63 4.56
CA PHE A 915 -14.44 27.26 3.53
C PHE A 915 -15.66 27.95 4.13
N ARG A 916 -16.18 28.92 3.38
CA ARG A 916 -17.38 29.69 3.72
C ARG A 916 -18.56 29.15 2.94
N LEU A 917 -19.66 28.90 3.65
CA LEU A 917 -20.88 28.32 3.13
C LEU A 917 -22.05 29.31 3.28
N ARG A 918 -22.80 29.54 2.21
CA ARG A 918 -24.09 30.23 2.25
C ARG A 918 -25.23 29.21 2.24
N LEU A 919 -26.08 29.26 3.26
CA LEU A 919 -27.20 28.33 3.40
C LEU A 919 -28.36 28.67 2.46
N GLY A 920 -29.00 27.64 1.89
CA GLY A 920 -30.38 27.74 1.38
C GLY A 920 -30.65 28.54 0.11
N GLY A 921 -29.71 28.69 -0.82
CA GLY A 921 -29.97 29.36 -2.12
C GLY A 921 -30.33 30.85 -2.02
N ALA A 922 -30.17 31.44 -0.84
CA ALA A 922 -30.40 32.85 -0.55
C ALA A 922 -29.49 33.74 -1.39
N LYS A 923 -30.07 34.72 -2.11
CA LYS A 923 -29.31 35.72 -2.88
C LYS A 923 -28.85 36.89 -2.00
N ALA A 924 -29.38 37.04 -0.79
CA ALA A 924 -29.03 38.08 0.17
C ALA A 924 -29.22 37.66 1.65
N ALA A 925 -28.58 38.41 2.55
CA ALA A 925 -28.56 38.29 4.02
C ALA A 925 -29.92 38.04 4.72
N GLY A 926 -31.02 38.52 4.14
CA GLY A 926 -32.36 38.46 4.74
C GLY A 926 -33.05 37.10 4.67
N ASP A 927 -32.62 36.22 3.77
CA ASP A 927 -33.43 35.06 3.35
C ASP A 927 -33.12 33.75 4.11
N ILE A 928 -32.13 33.76 5.02
CA ILE A 928 -31.80 32.56 5.82
C ILE A 928 -32.90 32.31 6.87
N PRO A 929 -33.56 31.13 6.90
CA PRO A 929 -34.58 30.80 7.88
C PRO A 929 -34.08 30.98 9.32
N ALA A 930 -34.86 31.65 10.17
CA ALA A 930 -34.48 31.92 11.56
C ALA A 930 -34.06 30.66 12.34
N ALA A 931 -34.65 29.50 12.04
CA ALA A 931 -34.32 28.22 12.66
C ALA A 931 -32.89 27.70 12.35
N LEU A 932 -32.27 28.15 11.25
CA LEU A 932 -30.86 27.85 10.93
C LEU A 932 -29.89 28.88 11.53
N ARG A 933 -30.39 30.04 11.99
CA ARG A 933 -29.60 31.09 12.64
C ARG A 933 -29.37 30.86 14.15
N THR A 934 -30.09 29.92 14.78
CA THR A 934 -30.16 29.77 16.25
C THR A 934 -29.55 28.48 16.83
N VAL A 935 -28.90 27.65 16.01
CA VAL A 935 -28.37 26.33 16.46
C VAL A 935 -26.90 26.46 16.88
N PRO A 936 -26.46 25.94 18.04
CA PRO A 936 -25.04 25.94 18.42
C PRO A 936 -24.20 25.17 17.37
N PRO A 937 -23.27 25.83 16.64
CA PRO A 937 -22.60 25.21 15.50
C PRO A 937 -21.71 24.00 15.87
N ALA A 938 -20.97 24.06 16.97
CA ALA A 938 -19.90 23.10 17.23
C ALA A 938 -20.36 21.64 17.36
N GLY A 939 -21.48 21.38 18.04
CA GLY A 939 -21.96 20.00 18.30
C GLY A 939 -22.67 19.33 17.12
N ARG A 940 -23.12 20.10 16.11
CA ARG A 940 -23.87 19.57 14.96
C ARG A 940 -22.95 19.04 13.86
N PHE A 941 -21.76 19.63 13.72
CA PHE A 941 -20.89 19.43 12.56
C PHE A 941 -19.67 18.55 12.89
N ALA A 942 -19.07 18.68 14.08
CA ALA A 942 -17.85 17.96 14.41
C ALA A 942 -17.99 16.44 14.27
N GLY A 943 -17.08 15.82 13.52
CA GLY A 943 -17.05 14.38 13.22
C GLY A 943 -18.08 13.91 12.18
N ARG A 944 -18.93 14.81 11.65
CA ARG A 944 -19.87 14.46 10.58
C ARG A 944 -19.18 14.51 9.22
N VAL A 945 -19.52 13.56 8.37
CA VAL A 945 -19.10 13.58 6.96
C VAL A 945 -20.08 14.41 6.15
N VAL A 946 -19.53 15.37 5.42
CA VAL A 946 -20.24 16.12 4.38
C VAL A 946 -19.76 15.67 3.02
N THR A 947 -20.59 15.98 2.04
CA THR A 947 -20.18 15.89 0.64
C THR A 947 -20.22 17.27 0.01
N LEU A 948 -19.27 17.52 -0.86
CA LEU A 948 -19.13 18.76 -1.61
C LEU A 948 -19.03 18.38 -3.09
N GLY A 949 -19.82 19.01 -3.95
CA GLY A 949 -19.83 18.61 -5.34
C GLY A 949 -20.43 19.62 -6.29
N ASN A 950 -20.21 19.35 -7.55
CA ASN A 950 -20.67 20.16 -8.67
C ASN A 950 -21.14 19.25 -9.81
N GLY A 951 -21.31 19.80 -11.02
CA GLY A 951 -21.76 19.02 -12.17
C GLY A 951 -20.79 17.95 -12.67
N PHE A 952 -19.54 17.93 -12.20
CA PHE A 952 -18.50 17.02 -12.67
C PHE A 952 -18.13 15.94 -11.65
N ALA A 953 -18.04 16.30 -10.37
CA ALA A 953 -17.62 15.37 -9.32
C ALA A 953 -18.18 15.75 -7.95
N ARG A 954 -18.05 14.83 -7.01
CA ARG A 954 -18.39 15.00 -5.59
C ARG A 954 -17.32 14.37 -4.74
N THR A 955 -16.86 15.09 -3.74
CA THR A 955 -15.89 14.67 -2.73
C THR A 955 -16.57 14.59 -1.38
N ALA A 956 -16.04 13.76 -0.49
CA ALA A 956 -16.48 13.68 0.90
C ALA A 956 -15.38 14.16 1.84
N HIS A 957 -15.78 14.75 2.95
CA HIS A 957 -14.88 15.34 3.94
C HIS A 957 -15.48 15.25 5.35
N THR A 958 -14.63 15.08 6.35
CA THR A 958 -15.05 15.11 7.77
C THR A 958 -14.92 16.52 8.31
N LEU A 959 -16.00 17.06 8.88
CA LEU A 959 -15.98 18.37 9.51
C LEU A 959 -15.35 18.29 10.91
N MET A 960 -14.43 19.20 11.21
CA MET A 960 -13.81 19.33 12.53
C MET A 960 -14.48 20.41 13.37
N ALA A 961 -14.79 21.54 12.74
CA ALA A 961 -15.36 22.70 13.41
C ALA A 961 -16.28 23.48 12.47
N ALA A 962 -17.16 24.25 13.08
CA ALA A 962 -18.07 25.15 12.40
C ALA A 962 -18.31 26.38 13.28
N HIS A 963 -18.34 27.56 12.69
CA HIS A 963 -18.80 28.77 13.37
C HIS A 963 -19.50 29.70 12.39
N GLN A 964 -20.42 30.51 12.91
CA GLN A 964 -21.13 31.51 12.10
C GLN A 964 -20.30 32.79 12.02
N ASP A 965 -20.22 33.38 10.83
CA ASP A 965 -19.62 34.69 10.57
C ASP A 965 -20.58 35.50 9.68
N GLY A 966 -21.32 36.42 10.29
CA GLY A 966 -22.43 37.11 9.63
C GLY A 966 -23.52 36.14 9.15
N ASP A 967 -23.76 36.15 7.84
CA ASP A 967 -24.75 35.28 7.18
C ASP A 967 -24.13 34.01 6.56
N GLU A 968 -22.84 33.77 6.82
CA GLU A 968 -22.11 32.61 6.31
C GLU A 968 -21.72 31.68 7.45
N LEU A 969 -21.56 30.40 7.12
CA LEU A 969 -20.99 29.40 8.02
C LEU A 969 -19.56 29.11 7.58
N VAL A 970 -18.60 29.28 8.47
CA VAL A 970 -17.21 28.89 8.26
C VAL A 970 -17.04 27.47 8.78
N LEU A 971 -16.58 26.58 7.90
CA LEU A 971 -16.42 25.15 8.16
C LEU A 971 -14.94 24.77 8.01
N THR A 972 -14.42 24.03 8.99
CA THR A 972 -13.05 23.50 8.98
C THR A 972 -13.08 21.99 8.77
N LEU A 973 -12.24 21.48 7.89
CA LEU A 973 -12.16 20.06 7.53
C LEU A 973 -11.01 19.34 8.25
N GLN A 974 -11.14 18.02 8.39
CA GLN A 974 -10.12 17.17 9.00
C GLN A 974 -8.94 16.91 8.04
N ASP A 975 -9.27 16.62 6.79
CA ASP A 975 -8.32 16.44 5.70
C ASP A 975 -7.94 17.78 5.06
N ASP A 976 -6.93 17.78 4.21
CA ASP A 976 -6.52 19.01 3.53
C ASP A 976 -7.39 19.26 2.29
N LEU A 977 -7.59 20.54 1.97
CA LEU A 977 -8.27 20.96 0.77
C LEU A 977 -7.36 20.94 -0.46
N LEU A 978 -6.05 21.06 -0.27
CA LEU A 978 -5.07 20.97 -1.36
C LEU A 978 -4.87 19.51 -1.77
N ALA A 979 -5.41 19.14 -2.92
CA ALA A 979 -5.36 17.79 -3.48
C ALA A 979 -4.17 17.58 -4.43
N GLY A 980 -3.59 18.65 -4.99
CA GLY A 980 -2.55 18.57 -6.00
C GLY A 980 -1.71 19.85 -6.13
N LEU A 981 -0.53 19.71 -6.72
CA LEU A 981 0.36 20.81 -7.09
C LEU A 981 1.06 20.47 -8.40
N MET A 982 1.09 21.40 -9.36
CA MET A 982 1.83 21.22 -10.61
C MET A 982 2.50 22.51 -11.06
N ARG A 983 3.65 22.37 -11.74
CA ARG A 983 4.29 23.45 -12.49
C ARG A 983 3.68 23.49 -13.89
N VAL A 984 3.13 24.63 -14.29
CA VAL A 984 2.57 24.82 -15.64
C VAL A 984 3.72 25.03 -16.63
N THR A 985 3.81 24.21 -17.66
CA THR A 985 4.85 24.31 -18.71
C THR A 985 4.35 24.90 -20.01
N ALA A 986 3.05 24.79 -20.28
CA ALA A 986 2.40 25.43 -21.42
C ALA A 986 0.91 25.65 -21.13
N VAL A 987 0.32 26.63 -21.81
CA VAL A 987 -1.12 26.89 -21.79
C VAL A 987 -1.65 27.02 -23.22
N ALA A 988 -2.68 26.27 -23.55
CA ALA A 988 -3.35 26.30 -24.85
C ALA A 988 -4.88 26.34 -24.68
N GLY A 989 -5.47 27.54 -24.72
CA GLY A 989 -6.88 27.73 -24.39
C GLY A 989 -7.16 27.31 -22.96
N SER A 990 -7.98 26.29 -22.76
CA SER A 990 -8.28 25.72 -21.43
C SER A 990 -7.29 24.63 -20.96
N ARG A 991 -6.32 24.24 -21.80
CA ARG A 991 -5.37 23.17 -21.48
C ARG A 991 -4.17 23.74 -20.71
N LEU A 992 -3.88 23.17 -19.55
CA LEU A 992 -2.66 23.42 -18.76
C LEU A 992 -1.77 22.18 -18.82
N GLU A 993 -0.56 22.31 -19.34
CA GLU A 993 0.40 21.20 -19.43
C GLU A 993 1.41 21.23 -18.28
N THR A 994 1.92 20.06 -17.91
CA THR A 994 3.01 19.92 -16.96
C THR A 994 4.00 18.84 -17.37
N ARG A 995 5.22 18.94 -16.83
CA ARG A 995 6.23 17.87 -16.86
C ARG A 995 6.26 17.02 -15.59
N ALA A 996 5.42 17.31 -14.61
CA ALA A 996 5.19 16.40 -13.50
C ALA A 996 4.18 15.33 -13.92
N GLN A 997 4.27 14.13 -13.35
CA GLN A 997 3.18 13.16 -13.49
C GLN A 997 2.06 13.48 -12.49
N LEU A 998 0.81 13.40 -12.93
CA LEU A 998 -0.40 13.63 -12.14
C LEU A 998 -1.10 12.30 -11.82
N PRO A 999 -0.58 11.46 -10.88
CA PRO A 999 -1.14 10.13 -10.62
C PRO A 999 -2.57 10.17 -10.05
N PHE A 1000 -3.01 11.32 -9.54
CA PHE A 1000 -4.36 11.55 -9.03
C PHE A 1000 -5.31 12.15 -10.06
N ALA A 1001 -4.96 12.15 -11.35
CA ALA A 1001 -5.78 12.74 -12.42
C ALA A 1001 -7.27 12.34 -12.37
N PRO A 1002 -7.67 11.06 -12.20
CA PRO A 1002 -9.09 10.72 -12.07
C PRO A 1002 -9.80 11.43 -10.91
N SER A 1003 -9.08 11.71 -9.82
CA SER A 1003 -9.58 12.40 -8.63
C SER A 1003 -9.58 13.94 -8.75
N TYR A 1004 -8.96 14.50 -9.79
CA TYR A 1004 -8.92 15.96 -10.03
C TYR A 1004 -10.12 16.48 -10.82
N VAL A 1005 -10.91 15.61 -11.44
CA VAL A 1005 -12.12 16.03 -12.17
C VAL A 1005 -13.07 16.78 -11.23
N GLY A 1006 -13.55 17.94 -11.65
CA GLY A 1006 -14.41 18.82 -10.85
C GLY A 1006 -13.69 19.66 -9.79
N ALA A 1007 -12.40 19.43 -9.53
CA ALA A 1007 -11.61 20.25 -8.61
C ALA A 1007 -11.32 21.65 -9.17
N THR A 1008 -10.94 22.58 -8.31
CA THR A 1008 -10.62 23.97 -8.70
C THR A 1008 -9.11 24.18 -8.74
N VAL A 1009 -8.61 24.78 -9.81
CA VAL A 1009 -7.22 25.22 -9.92
C VAL A 1009 -7.07 26.61 -9.29
N TYR A 1010 -6.02 26.80 -8.51
CA TYR A 1010 -5.69 28.05 -7.84
C TYR A 1010 -4.27 28.51 -8.17
N ASP A 1011 -4.02 29.81 -8.15
CA ASP A 1011 -2.67 30.36 -8.20
C ASP A 1011 -1.93 30.25 -6.85
N ASP A 1012 -0.72 30.79 -6.77
CA ASP A 1012 0.14 30.81 -5.58
C ASP A 1012 -0.44 31.61 -4.41
N ALA A 1013 -1.41 32.49 -4.67
CA ALA A 1013 -2.15 33.27 -3.68
C ALA A 1013 -3.54 32.66 -3.35
N PHE A 1014 -3.80 31.42 -3.78
CA PHE A 1014 -5.08 30.72 -3.63
C PHE A 1014 -6.28 31.44 -4.27
N ARG A 1015 -6.06 32.21 -5.34
CA ARG A 1015 -7.15 32.78 -6.15
C ARG A 1015 -7.58 31.75 -7.21
N PRO A 1016 -8.89 31.50 -7.39
CA PRO A 1016 -9.35 30.50 -8.33
C PRO A 1016 -9.08 30.91 -9.78
N LEU A 1017 -8.51 29.98 -10.55
CA LEU A 1017 -8.17 30.14 -11.96
C LEU A 1017 -9.18 29.46 -12.90
N GLY A 1018 -9.82 28.38 -12.43
CA GLY A 1018 -10.87 27.67 -13.17
C GLY A 1018 -11.11 26.26 -12.63
N ARG A 1019 -12.25 25.68 -13.00
CA ARG A 1019 -12.62 24.30 -12.63
C ARG A 1019 -12.13 23.31 -13.67
N ILE A 1020 -11.68 22.15 -13.21
CA ILE A 1020 -11.15 21.06 -14.05
C ILE A 1020 -12.32 20.26 -14.64
N ARG A 1021 -12.43 20.25 -15.96
CA ARG A 1021 -13.39 19.43 -16.72
C ARG A 1021 -12.89 17.99 -16.89
N SER A 1022 -11.61 17.83 -17.20
CA SER A 1022 -10.94 16.53 -17.31
C SER A 1022 -9.46 16.67 -16.95
N ALA A 1023 -8.85 15.57 -16.54
CA ALA A 1023 -7.45 15.52 -16.17
C ALA A 1023 -6.82 14.23 -16.68
N GLU A 1024 -5.57 14.34 -17.11
CA GLU A 1024 -4.74 13.24 -17.57
C GLU A 1024 -3.40 13.31 -16.83
N LEU A 1025 -2.52 12.33 -17.07
CA LEU A 1025 -1.24 12.22 -16.36
C LEU A 1025 -0.29 13.42 -16.54
N ASP A 1026 -0.45 14.22 -17.59
CA ASP A 1026 0.47 15.30 -17.97
C ASP A 1026 -0.21 16.66 -18.20
N HIS A 1027 -1.54 16.72 -18.06
CA HIS A 1027 -2.27 17.96 -18.28
C HIS A 1027 -3.64 17.99 -17.59
N LEU A 1028 -4.13 19.21 -17.42
CA LEU A 1028 -5.50 19.52 -17.01
C LEU A 1028 -6.24 20.22 -18.14
N ILE A 1029 -7.54 19.98 -18.25
CA ILE A 1029 -8.43 20.74 -19.13
C ILE A 1029 -9.45 21.47 -18.26
N LEU A 1030 -9.41 22.80 -18.28
CA LEU A 1030 -10.34 23.64 -17.56
C LEU A 1030 -11.67 23.80 -18.31
N GLU A 1031 -12.75 24.14 -17.59
CA GLU A 1031 -14.05 24.45 -18.19
C GLU A 1031 -14.00 25.66 -19.13
N ALA A 1032 -13.19 26.66 -18.77
CA ALA A 1032 -12.95 27.86 -19.54
C ALA A 1032 -11.46 28.22 -19.50
N PRO A 1033 -10.94 28.92 -20.52
CA PRO A 1033 -9.57 29.42 -20.49
C PRO A 1033 -9.33 30.32 -19.27
N PRO A 1034 -8.17 30.21 -18.59
CA PRO A 1034 -7.83 31.12 -17.50
C PRO A 1034 -7.65 32.54 -18.07
N ALA A 1035 -8.05 33.55 -17.29
CA ALA A 1035 -8.08 34.95 -17.74
C ALA A 1035 -6.71 35.49 -18.22
N ASP A 1036 -5.62 35.04 -17.61
CA ASP A 1036 -4.24 35.36 -18.03
C ASP A 1036 -3.38 34.09 -18.09
N GLY A 1037 -3.72 33.20 -19.04
CA GLY A 1037 -3.04 31.92 -19.19
C GLY A 1037 -1.55 32.01 -19.50
N ALA A 1038 -1.11 33.06 -20.22
CA ALA A 1038 0.30 33.24 -20.56
C ALA A 1038 1.15 33.51 -19.30
N ALA A 1039 0.63 34.24 -18.32
CA ALA A 1039 1.31 34.50 -17.05
C ALA A 1039 1.44 33.26 -16.15
N LEU A 1040 0.74 32.17 -16.44
CA LEU A 1040 0.84 30.91 -15.68
C LEU A 1040 2.05 30.08 -16.09
N VAL A 1041 2.56 30.23 -17.32
CA VAL A 1041 3.70 29.44 -17.82
C VAL A 1041 4.92 29.67 -16.93
N GLY A 1042 5.48 28.58 -16.40
CA GLY A 1042 6.60 28.59 -15.47
C GLY A 1042 6.21 28.80 -14.00
N ARG A 1043 4.91 28.96 -13.67
CA ARG A 1043 4.41 29.11 -12.29
C ARG A 1043 3.80 27.81 -11.77
N ASP A 1044 3.84 27.66 -10.45
CA ASP A 1044 3.14 26.59 -9.77
C ASP A 1044 1.65 26.95 -9.61
N VAL A 1045 0.77 25.97 -9.81
CA VAL A 1045 -0.67 26.07 -9.54
C VAL A 1045 -1.11 24.95 -8.62
N TRP A 1046 -2.02 25.27 -7.72
CA TRP A 1046 -2.59 24.34 -6.75
C TRP A 1046 -3.90 23.75 -7.27
N ILE A 1047 -4.19 22.51 -6.91
CA ILE A 1047 -5.46 21.85 -7.21
C ILE A 1047 -6.17 21.65 -5.87
N GLY A 1048 -7.32 22.29 -5.68
CA GLY A 1048 -8.12 22.17 -4.46
C GLY A 1048 -9.38 21.34 -4.69
N SER A 1049 -9.64 20.39 -3.79
CA SER A 1049 -10.78 19.46 -3.86
C SER A 1049 -12.14 20.12 -3.63
N VAL A 1050 -12.14 21.38 -3.19
CA VAL A 1050 -13.32 22.22 -2.96
C VAL A 1050 -13.04 23.60 -3.54
N GLY A 1051 -14.04 24.19 -4.18
CA GLY A 1051 -13.98 25.57 -4.67
C GLY A 1051 -15.31 26.31 -4.60
N PRO A 1052 -15.27 27.63 -4.87
CA PRO A 1052 -16.48 28.44 -4.97
C PRO A 1052 -17.48 27.85 -5.98
N GLY A 1053 -18.77 27.89 -5.64
CA GLY A 1053 -19.86 27.31 -6.42
C GLY A 1053 -20.07 25.81 -6.21
N ASP A 1054 -19.24 25.13 -5.41
CA ASP A 1054 -19.53 23.76 -5.00
C ASP A 1054 -20.71 23.75 -4.03
N ARG A 1055 -21.54 22.71 -4.13
CA ARG A 1055 -22.70 22.51 -3.27
C ARG A 1055 -22.37 21.54 -2.15
N LEU A 1056 -22.57 21.98 -0.91
CA LEU A 1056 -22.49 21.11 0.25
C LEU A 1056 -23.82 20.38 0.46
N ASP A 1057 -23.72 19.10 0.79
CA ASP A 1057 -24.80 18.28 1.32
C ASP A 1057 -24.31 17.53 2.57
N LEU A 1058 -24.93 17.87 3.71
CA LEU A 1058 -24.82 17.17 4.98
C LEU A 1058 -26.12 16.39 5.21
N PRO A 1059 -26.10 15.05 5.09
CA PRO A 1059 -27.30 14.25 5.27
C PRO A 1059 -27.85 14.37 6.70
N ALA A 1060 -29.17 14.31 6.85
CA ALA A 1060 -29.77 14.23 8.17
C ALA A 1060 -29.47 12.86 8.81
N VAL A 1061 -29.35 12.83 10.13
CA VAL A 1061 -29.21 11.61 10.93
C VAL A 1061 -30.12 11.74 12.15
N PHE A 1062 -30.97 10.75 12.37
CA PHE A 1062 -31.90 10.68 13.48
C PHE A 1062 -31.72 9.38 14.26
N THR A 1063 -31.85 9.48 15.58
CA THR A 1063 -31.97 8.31 16.46
C THR A 1063 -32.99 8.59 17.55
N TRP A 1064 -33.78 7.57 17.89
CA TRP A 1064 -34.72 7.56 19.01
C TRP A 1064 -34.64 6.24 19.74
N GLN A 1065 -34.85 6.28 21.06
CA GLN A 1065 -34.94 5.12 21.92
C GLN A 1065 -36.07 5.34 22.92
N ARG A 1066 -36.84 4.28 23.15
CA ARG A 1066 -38.04 4.30 23.97
C ARG A 1066 -37.77 4.50 25.45
#